data_AF-A0A0L1JG17-F1
#
_entry.id   AF-A0A0L1JG17-F1
#
_cell.length_a   1.000
_cell.length_b   1.000
_cell.length_c   1.000
_cell.angle_alpha   90.00
_cell.angle_beta   90.00
_cell.angle_gamma   90.00
#
_symmetry.space_group_name_H-M   'P 1'
#
loop_
_entity.id
_entity.type
_entity.pdbx_description
1 polymer ?
#
loop_
_entity_poly.entity_id
_entity_poly.type
_entity_poly.pdbx_seq_one_letter_code
_entity_poly.pdbx_strand_id
1 'polypeptide(L)'
;MFTRQSLVALIGGLSLAAAQTSSEPYPSLEEIRAAQATVLPHSPVSNVKGLAFNRFVNIWLENTDFESAANDPHLSKLAEKGLLLTNYWAVTHPSEPNYCASAGGDTFGMDSGDFNQVPANVSSIADMFDVKNIAWGEYQEHLPYPGYQGKNFSNQETGANDYVRKHNPMVLYDSVTKDATRLRQIKNFTTFYDDLKNERLPQYSFVTPNMTNDAHDTNITFSGSWTWGFLSELLENEYFTKDTLILLTFDESDTYEIENRIYSFFLGGAVPENLRGKQDDTFYTHYSIIASLSANWGLPSLGRWDCGANLLSWLAEKTGYVNWEVETGNLLQNETYPGPLSSGEYSTFDPEWPVPLTKGSCSAGHGILPIVQQTWKDLPATYNYTSPIPYDSVSGNNVGVKYSRKLKNGKTESGITDQQAVPDQPGSPCTVRTQRDSSGSPSSPAGSAVSPSALLNGFEAAEAFSPPMDEQALLVPMGYSHATPRSSISGPDSPTSMSVGNFMPRSLSMLPGYSPESFQLLSHYLATTADVMANGSTPVNPFLVQIVPLAFSSDLLLQLVLTQSAAHRAFRCRNDADEVAQSHYTKALQLFRKGVTEFIDGKESNPLMLTVGALVMCFTETAKGDMNGTIFDHLSAANSLLTRLLSLSDAAVPKDLKDFVIEYYTYTAAVSMISIDARVSHQLLLNFDLEQKARQLLESEYVGNLCGCWLELLLMIPCIFDLGRQWMMLDGQPTMPTADDIAMFGSLQSQIMRWNPFSFVTPEVFLAGRVFQQAMLLYLYTCLGSFSRTEDGMHQGLINTAITEAMSYLNQLSATARINSGLCWPIAVVGSCLYDIEQQDQLRQRLTTMVSTFGLGNMQRTLLLLENMWQMPLDEAGPWNICRAMQQHQIWISFA
;
A
#
# COMPACT_ATOMS: atom_id res chain seq x y z
N MET A 1 59.84 -40.36 -17.65
CA MET A 1 59.29 -39.77 -16.41
C MET A 1 59.18 -38.27 -16.63
N PHE A 2 57.98 -37.71 -16.55
CA PHE A 2 57.76 -36.26 -16.51
C PHE A 2 56.99 -35.93 -15.24
N THR A 3 57.34 -34.82 -14.58
CA THR A 3 56.89 -34.49 -13.23
C THR A 3 55.53 -33.81 -13.23
N ARG A 4 54.81 -33.97 -12.11
CA ARG A 4 53.36 -33.71 -11.97
C ARG A 4 52.94 -32.23 -11.95
N GLN A 5 53.83 -31.31 -12.36
CA GLN A 5 53.65 -29.85 -12.22
C GLN A 5 53.36 -29.13 -13.54
N SER A 6 53.61 -29.74 -14.70
CA SER A 6 53.28 -29.15 -16.01
C SER A 6 51.79 -29.28 -16.41
N LEU A 7 50.92 -29.77 -15.52
CA LEU A 7 49.50 -30.04 -15.79
C LEU A 7 48.52 -29.03 -15.16
N VAL A 8 49.03 -28.04 -14.42
CA VAL A 8 48.19 -27.07 -13.67
C VAL A 8 48.05 -25.73 -14.41
N ALA A 9 48.92 -25.44 -15.38
CA ALA A 9 49.00 -24.14 -16.06
C ALA A 9 48.07 -23.98 -17.29
N LEU A 10 47.13 -24.91 -17.54
CA LEU A 10 46.26 -24.88 -18.73
C LEU A 10 44.76 -25.02 -18.42
N ILE A 11 44.33 -24.56 -17.24
CA ILE A 11 42.90 -24.50 -16.83
C ILE A 11 42.47 -23.05 -16.51
N GLY A 12 43.40 -22.08 -16.55
CA GLY A 12 43.14 -20.66 -16.27
C GLY A 12 42.64 -19.85 -17.48
N GLY A 13 41.64 -20.34 -18.21
CA GLY A 13 41.14 -19.68 -19.43
C GLY A 13 39.63 -19.83 -19.63
N LEU A 14 38.97 -18.69 -19.89
CA LEU A 14 37.59 -18.60 -20.36
C LEU A 14 36.52 -19.29 -19.50
N SER A 15 36.64 -19.18 -18.17
CA SER A 15 35.44 -18.99 -17.33
C SER A 15 34.89 -17.58 -17.58
N LEU A 16 34.29 -17.38 -18.76
CA LEU A 16 33.24 -16.37 -18.91
C LEU A 16 32.21 -16.72 -17.83
N ALA A 17 32.04 -15.83 -16.86
CA ALA A 17 30.91 -15.87 -15.95
C ALA A 17 29.65 -15.56 -16.76
N ALA A 18 29.16 -16.57 -17.49
CA ALA A 18 27.85 -16.54 -18.08
C ALA A 18 26.88 -16.20 -16.95
N ALA A 19 26.18 -15.08 -17.06
CA ALA A 19 25.23 -14.66 -16.06
C ALA A 19 24.27 -15.85 -15.83
N GLN A 20 24.14 -16.31 -14.59
CA GLN A 20 23.21 -17.39 -14.29
C GLN A 20 21.80 -16.84 -14.49
N THR A 21 21.24 -17.11 -15.68
CA THR A 21 19.86 -16.81 -16.05
C THR A 21 18.93 -17.74 -15.28
N SER A 22 18.81 -17.49 -13.98
CA SER A 22 17.75 -18.04 -13.16
C SER A 22 16.45 -17.40 -13.62
N SER A 23 15.77 -18.07 -14.55
CA SER A 23 14.41 -17.73 -14.97
C SER A 23 13.35 -18.15 -13.95
N GLU A 24 13.76 -18.76 -12.83
CA GLU A 24 12.89 -19.07 -11.70
C GLU A 24 12.48 -17.77 -11.01
N PRO A 25 11.17 -17.47 -10.84
CA PRO A 25 10.72 -16.24 -10.17
C PRO A 25 11.14 -16.14 -8.70
N TYR A 26 11.46 -17.26 -8.04
CA TYR A 26 11.81 -17.33 -6.62
C TYR A 26 13.06 -18.22 -6.42
N PRO A 27 14.26 -17.77 -6.81
CA PRO A 27 15.49 -18.54 -6.60
C PRO A 27 15.82 -18.63 -5.10
N SER A 28 16.47 -19.72 -4.69
CA SER A 28 16.83 -19.90 -3.28
C SER A 28 17.94 -18.94 -2.84
N LEU A 29 17.96 -18.63 -1.54
CA LEU A 29 19.00 -17.78 -0.94
C LEU A 29 20.42 -18.34 -1.13
N GLU A 30 20.58 -19.66 -1.28
CA GLU A 30 21.87 -20.28 -1.59
C GLU A 30 22.32 -20.01 -3.03
N GLU A 31 21.40 -20.08 -4.00
CA GLU A 31 21.65 -19.73 -5.40
C GLU A 31 21.93 -18.23 -5.56
N ILE A 32 21.18 -17.37 -4.87
CA ILE A 32 21.41 -15.92 -4.86
C ILE A 32 22.81 -15.60 -4.32
N ARG A 33 23.24 -16.24 -3.22
CA ARG A 33 24.58 -16.05 -2.64
C ARG A 33 25.69 -16.61 -3.54
N ALA A 34 25.46 -17.72 -4.25
CA ALA A 34 26.41 -18.28 -5.20
C ALA A 34 26.61 -17.37 -6.43
N ALA A 35 25.53 -16.80 -6.96
CA ALA A 35 25.58 -15.81 -8.03
C ALA A 35 26.25 -14.50 -7.55
N GLN A 36 25.89 -13.99 -6.37
CA GLN A 36 26.51 -12.80 -5.77
C GLN A 36 28.03 -12.94 -5.58
N ALA A 37 28.53 -14.15 -5.30
CA ALA A 37 29.97 -14.42 -5.17
C ALA A 37 30.73 -14.47 -6.52
N THR A 38 30.06 -14.43 -7.67
CA THR A 38 30.67 -14.71 -9.00
C THR A 38 30.25 -13.77 -10.14
N VAL A 39 29.07 -13.15 -10.08
CA VAL A 39 28.54 -12.29 -11.14
C VAL A 39 29.04 -10.86 -10.98
N LEU A 40 29.97 -10.44 -11.86
CA LEU A 40 30.53 -9.09 -11.87
C LEU A 40 29.72 -8.13 -12.75
N PRO A 41 29.49 -6.87 -12.30
CA PRO A 41 28.71 -5.88 -13.05
C PRO A 41 29.39 -5.45 -14.34
N HIS A 42 28.61 -4.92 -15.29
CA HIS A 42 29.10 -4.28 -16.49
C HIS A 42 28.77 -2.78 -16.49
N SER A 43 29.81 -1.96 -16.58
CA SER A 43 29.71 -0.49 -16.62
C SER A 43 30.45 0.06 -17.84
N PRO A 44 29.85 0.01 -19.03
CA PRO A 44 30.41 0.65 -20.20
C PRO A 44 30.27 2.17 -20.08
N VAL A 45 31.08 2.89 -20.87
CA VAL A 45 31.14 4.35 -20.88
C VAL A 45 31.09 4.88 -22.30
N SER A 46 30.50 6.06 -22.49
CA SER A 46 30.37 6.73 -23.79
C SER A 46 30.33 8.25 -23.59
N ASN A 47 30.52 9.01 -24.68
CA ASN A 47 30.57 10.49 -24.65
C ASN A 47 29.94 11.09 -25.92
N VAL A 48 28.81 10.53 -26.34
CA VAL A 48 27.98 11.03 -27.45
C VAL A 48 27.35 12.35 -27.03
N LYS A 49 27.75 13.45 -27.66
CA LYS A 49 27.24 14.79 -27.32
C LYS A 49 25.78 14.96 -27.74
N GLY A 50 24.97 15.50 -26.84
CA GLY A 50 23.56 15.80 -27.09
C GLY A 50 23.29 17.28 -27.38
N LEU A 51 22.06 17.60 -27.79
CA LEU A 51 21.62 18.97 -28.11
C LEU A 51 21.36 19.84 -26.87
N ALA A 52 21.01 19.24 -25.73
CA ALA A 52 20.69 19.91 -24.47
C ALA A 52 21.44 19.32 -23.27
N PHE A 53 21.66 18.01 -23.23
CA PHE A 53 22.38 17.31 -22.14
C PHE A 53 23.29 16.21 -22.69
N ASN A 54 24.36 15.90 -21.95
CA ASN A 54 25.29 14.80 -22.28
C ASN A 54 25.04 13.54 -21.43
N ARG A 55 24.37 13.65 -20.28
CA ARG A 55 23.89 12.49 -19.50
C ARG A 55 22.44 12.73 -19.07
N PHE A 56 21.66 11.66 -19.01
CA PHE A 56 20.35 11.63 -18.39
C PHE A 56 20.35 10.66 -17.21
N VAL A 57 19.78 11.06 -16.08
CA VAL A 57 19.54 10.21 -14.91
C VAL A 57 18.05 10.27 -14.60
N ASN A 58 17.37 9.13 -14.67
CA ASN A 58 15.96 8.97 -14.33
C ASN A 58 15.87 8.40 -12.91
N ILE A 59 15.22 9.09 -11.98
CA ILE A 59 15.06 8.64 -10.59
C ILE A 59 13.57 8.53 -10.29
N TRP A 60 13.10 7.33 -9.97
CA TRP A 60 11.70 7.05 -9.68
C TRP A 60 11.51 6.76 -8.19
N LEU A 61 10.47 7.35 -7.61
CA LEU A 61 9.93 7.07 -6.28
C LEU A 61 8.57 6.37 -6.42
N GLU A 62 8.06 5.78 -5.34
CA GLU A 62 6.82 4.99 -5.39
C GLU A 62 5.56 5.83 -5.20
N ASN A 63 4.49 5.39 -5.87
CA ASN A 63 3.16 5.96 -5.98
C ASN A 63 2.76 6.96 -4.88
N THR A 64 2.45 8.20 -5.30
CA THR A 64 2.07 9.28 -4.37
C THR A 64 1.34 10.39 -5.12
N ASP A 65 0.20 10.83 -4.56
CA ASP A 65 -0.57 11.95 -5.10
C ASP A 65 0.25 13.25 -5.16
N PHE A 66 0.10 14.01 -6.26
CA PHE A 66 0.89 15.21 -6.57
C PHE A 66 1.06 16.17 -5.39
N GLU A 67 -0.03 16.47 -4.69
CA GLU A 67 -0.04 17.41 -3.56
C GLU A 67 0.72 16.86 -2.35
N SER A 68 0.71 15.54 -2.10
CA SER A 68 1.43 14.93 -1.00
C SER A 68 2.95 15.02 -1.19
N ALA A 69 3.45 14.79 -2.40
CA ALA A 69 4.85 15.01 -2.74
C ALA A 69 5.23 16.50 -2.83
N ALA A 70 4.33 17.36 -3.34
CA ALA A 70 4.57 18.81 -3.41
C ALA A 70 4.72 19.46 -2.02
N ASN A 71 4.00 18.95 -1.02
CA ASN A 71 4.05 19.42 0.36
C ASN A 71 5.21 18.82 1.19
N ASP A 72 5.94 17.81 0.70
CA ASP A 72 7.14 17.33 1.41
C ASP A 72 8.24 18.41 1.37
N PRO A 73 8.75 18.86 2.54
CA PRO A 73 9.70 19.96 2.61
C PRO A 73 11.12 19.60 2.15
N HIS A 74 11.43 18.36 1.81
CA HIS A 74 12.70 17.99 1.19
C HIS A 74 12.58 17.98 -0.35
N LEU A 75 11.52 17.41 -0.89
CA LEU A 75 11.24 17.38 -2.33
C LEU A 75 11.01 18.78 -2.90
N SER A 76 10.21 19.64 -2.26
CA SER A 76 10.01 21.01 -2.77
C SER A 76 11.30 21.85 -2.77
N LYS A 77 12.21 21.67 -1.78
CA LYS A 77 13.54 22.31 -1.76
C LYS A 77 14.51 21.77 -2.83
N LEU A 78 14.26 20.57 -3.36
CA LEU A 78 14.98 20.05 -4.52
C LEU A 78 14.40 20.63 -5.81
N ALA A 79 13.08 20.67 -5.95
CA ALA A 79 12.40 21.32 -7.07
C ALA A 79 12.76 22.81 -7.22
N GLU A 80 12.93 23.55 -6.12
CA GLU A 80 13.41 24.94 -6.11
C GLU A 80 14.80 25.13 -6.77
N LYS A 81 15.69 24.12 -6.72
CA LYS A 81 17.00 24.15 -7.39
C LYS A 81 16.89 23.87 -8.89
N GLY A 82 15.75 23.36 -9.32
CA GLY A 82 15.49 22.74 -10.61
C GLY A 82 14.34 23.40 -11.38
N LEU A 83 13.66 22.61 -12.22
CA LEU A 83 12.47 23.02 -12.97
C LEU A 83 11.33 22.04 -12.63
N LEU A 84 10.26 22.55 -11.99
CA LEU A 84 9.08 21.76 -11.63
C LEU A 84 8.19 21.52 -12.87
N LEU A 85 7.66 20.32 -13.02
CA LEU A 85 6.78 19.92 -14.11
C LEU A 85 5.37 19.77 -13.53
N THR A 86 4.55 20.81 -13.69
CA THR A 86 3.20 20.90 -13.12
C THR A 86 2.18 20.01 -13.84
N ASN A 87 2.48 19.64 -15.09
CA ASN A 87 1.63 18.90 -16.01
C ASN A 87 2.31 17.62 -16.54
N TYR A 88 3.04 16.92 -15.66
CA TYR A 88 3.63 15.61 -15.93
C TYR A 88 2.71 14.50 -15.41
N TRP A 89 2.48 13.47 -16.23
CA TRP A 89 1.56 12.38 -15.96
C TRP A 89 2.26 11.02 -16.04
N ALA A 90 1.79 10.08 -15.25
CA ALA A 90 2.02 8.66 -15.52
C ALA A 90 1.14 8.19 -16.70
N VAL A 91 1.08 6.89 -16.97
CA VAL A 91 0.36 6.36 -18.15
C VAL A 91 -0.71 5.31 -17.84
N THR A 92 -0.75 4.79 -16.61
CA THR A 92 -1.77 3.86 -16.09
C THR A 92 -1.54 3.62 -14.59
N HIS A 93 -2.33 2.75 -13.96
CA HIS A 93 -1.91 1.91 -12.83
C HIS A 93 -1.83 0.42 -13.25
N PRO A 94 -1.24 -0.48 -12.45
CA PRO A 94 -0.31 -0.24 -11.34
C PRO A 94 1.14 0.00 -11.82
N SER A 95 2.10 0.01 -10.88
CA SER A 95 3.52 0.37 -11.08
C SER A 95 4.21 -0.27 -12.29
N GLU A 96 4.26 -1.61 -12.38
CA GLU A 96 5.07 -2.34 -13.39
C GLU A 96 4.77 -1.91 -14.84
N PRO A 97 3.50 -1.72 -15.24
CA PRO A 97 3.14 -1.04 -16.49
C PRO A 97 3.84 0.31 -16.76
N ASN A 98 4.02 1.18 -15.76
CA ASN A 98 4.72 2.46 -15.94
C ASN A 98 6.23 2.26 -16.16
N TYR A 99 6.87 1.34 -15.42
CA TYR A 99 8.25 0.96 -15.67
C TYR A 99 8.41 0.32 -17.08
N CYS A 100 7.48 -0.53 -17.50
CA CYS A 100 7.40 -1.09 -18.86
C CYS A 100 7.31 0.00 -19.93
N ALA A 101 6.40 0.96 -19.75
CA ALA A 101 6.20 2.12 -20.62
C ALA A 101 7.46 2.97 -20.78
N SER A 102 8.21 3.20 -19.69
CA SER A 102 9.46 3.96 -19.69
C SER A 102 10.59 3.31 -20.52
N ALA A 103 10.55 1.98 -20.68
CA ALA A 103 11.56 1.20 -21.39
C ALA A 103 11.17 0.88 -22.84
N GLY A 104 9.90 0.57 -23.11
CA GLY A 104 9.43 0.09 -24.41
C GLY A 104 8.62 1.09 -25.22
N GLY A 105 8.14 2.18 -24.62
CA GLY A 105 7.19 3.09 -25.28
C GLY A 105 5.75 2.56 -25.36
N ASP A 106 5.43 1.52 -24.58
CA ASP A 106 4.15 0.80 -24.55
C ASP A 106 3.92 0.18 -23.17
N THR A 107 2.66 -0.03 -22.78
CA THR A 107 2.33 -0.91 -21.65
C THR A 107 2.01 -2.34 -22.10
N PHE A 108 1.75 -2.59 -23.39
CA PHE A 108 1.27 -3.87 -23.95
C PHE A 108 0.04 -4.44 -23.23
N GLY A 109 -0.82 -3.57 -22.69
CA GLY A 109 -1.99 -3.94 -21.90
C GLY A 109 -1.68 -4.51 -20.52
N MET A 110 -0.45 -4.35 -20.02
CA MET A 110 -0.12 -4.74 -18.64
C MET A 110 -1.00 -3.97 -17.65
N ASP A 111 -1.53 -4.69 -16.67
CA ASP A 111 -2.47 -4.17 -15.66
C ASP A 111 -2.20 -4.75 -14.25
N SER A 112 -1.01 -5.33 -14.03
CA SER A 112 -0.67 -6.07 -12.83
C SER A 112 0.83 -5.99 -12.54
N GLY A 113 1.22 -6.08 -11.27
CA GLY A 113 2.62 -6.20 -10.83
C GLY A 113 3.07 -7.67 -10.75
N ASP A 114 2.90 -8.41 -11.84
CA ASP A 114 3.09 -9.86 -11.82
C ASP A 114 4.51 -10.33 -12.18
N PHE A 115 4.71 -11.50 -12.83
CA PHE A 115 6.03 -11.87 -13.37
C PHE A 115 6.03 -11.67 -14.89
N ASN A 116 5.97 -10.40 -15.32
CA ASN A 116 5.77 -10.03 -16.71
C ASN A 116 7.08 -10.03 -17.52
N GLN A 117 7.09 -10.65 -18.71
CA GLN A 117 8.26 -10.68 -19.61
C GLN A 117 7.85 -10.36 -21.07
N VAL A 118 8.49 -9.35 -21.63
CA VAL A 118 8.36 -8.86 -23.00
C VAL A 118 9.30 -9.65 -23.95
N PRO A 119 8.80 -10.25 -25.05
CA PRO A 119 9.61 -11.06 -25.98
C PRO A 119 10.72 -10.31 -26.73
N ALA A 120 11.79 -11.03 -27.11
CA ALA A 120 13.03 -10.47 -27.67
C ALA A 120 12.88 -9.69 -28.99
N ASN A 121 11.76 -9.85 -29.70
CA ASN A 121 11.45 -9.15 -30.95
C ASN A 121 10.72 -7.80 -30.73
N VAL A 122 10.38 -7.47 -29.48
CA VAL A 122 9.88 -6.17 -29.07
C VAL A 122 11.06 -5.33 -28.58
N SER A 123 11.33 -4.22 -29.24
CA SER A 123 12.48 -3.37 -28.91
C SER A 123 12.24 -2.47 -27.71
N SER A 124 13.31 -2.18 -26.97
CA SER A 124 13.34 -1.19 -25.88
C SER A 124 14.32 -0.05 -26.17
N ILE A 125 14.41 0.95 -25.29
CA ILE A 125 15.39 2.04 -25.42
C ILE A 125 16.85 1.55 -25.42
N ALA A 126 17.15 0.33 -24.92
CA ALA A 126 18.46 -0.30 -25.10
C ALA A 126 18.84 -0.45 -26.60
N ASP A 127 17.88 -0.89 -27.43
CA ASP A 127 18.07 -1.02 -28.88
C ASP A 127 18.16 0.35 -29.58
N MET A 128 17.54 1.38 -29.02
CA MET A 128 17.66 2.77 -29.46
C MET A 128 19.05 3.35 -29.17
N PHE A 129 19.64 3.02 -28.01
CA PHE A 129 20.97 3.48 -27.60
C PHE A 129 22.12 2.83 -28.40
N ASP A 130 21.98 1.55 -28.77
CA ASP A 130 22.95 0.82 -29.59
C ASP A 130 23.22 1.49 -30.95
N VAL A 131 22.24 2.20 -31.52
CA VAL A 131 22.36 2.97 -32.78
C VAL A 131 23.55 3.95 -32.76
N LYS A 132 23.97 4.42 -31.58
CA LYS A 132 25.15 5.29 -31.40
C LYS A 132 26.14 4.79 -30.34
N ASN A 133 26.00 3.54 -29.88
CA ASN A 133 26.77 2.96 -28.77
C ASN A 133 26.72 3.84 -27.51
N ILE A 134 25.52 4.33 -27.18
CA ILE A 134 25.29 5.09 -25.95
C ILE A 134 25.23 4.09 -24.79
N ALA A 135 26.19 4.21 -23.88
CA ALA A 135 26.23 3.40 -22.67
C ALA A 135 25.04 3.74 -21.78
N TRP A 136 24.29 2.71 -21.39
CA TRP A 136 23.19 2.78 -20.45
C TRP A 136 23.46 1.86 -19.25
N GLY A 137 22.73 2.06 -18.18
CA GLY A 137 22.69 1.14 -17.05
C GLY A 137 21.56 1.47 -16.09
N GLU A 138 21.29 0.55 -15.18
CA GLU A 138 20.33 0.74 -14.10
C GLU A 138 21.01 0.54 -12.76
N TYR A 139 20.62 1.35 -11.80
CA TYR A 139 21.04 1.23 -10.41
C TYR A 139 19.79 1.01 -9.57
N GLN A 140 19.77 -0.11 -8.87
CA GLN A 140 18.63 -0.64 -8.14
C GLN A 140 19.12 -0.88 -6.71
N GLU A 141 18.54 -0.20 -5.73
CA GLU A 141 19.03 -0.31 -4.36
C GLU A 141 18.77 -1.74 -3.85
N HIS A 142 19.73 -2.27 -3.08
CA HIS A 142 19.72 -3.61 -2.52
C HIS A 142 19.50 -4.80 -3.50
N LEU A 143 19.53 -4.59 -4.82
CA LEU A 143 19.61 -5.65 -5.84
C LEU A 143 20.74 -6.64 -5.49
N PRO A 144 20.48 -7.94 -5.31
CA PRO A 144 21.43 -8.83 -4.64
C PRO A 144 22.70 -9.10 -5.46
N TYR A 145 22.58 -9.15 -6.79
CA TYR A 145 23.71 -9.24 -7.71
C TYR A 145 23.34 -8.63 -9.08
N PRO A 146 24.32 -8.25 -9.92
CA PRO A 146 24.05 -7.60 -11.20
C PRO A 146 23.25 -8.50 -12.15
N GLY A 147 22.10 -8.02 -12.62
CA GLY A 147 21.21 -8.81 -13.46
C GLY A 147 20.45 -9.92 -12.73
N TYR A 148 20.07 -9.71 -11.47
CA TYR A 148 19.10 -10.56 -10.77
C TYR A 148 17.71 -10.50 -11.45
N GLN A 149 17.07 -11.65 -11.65
CA GLN A 149 15.79 -11.77 -12.37
C GLN A 149 14.62 -12.29 -11.51
N GLY A 150 14.83 -12.63 -10.23
CA GLY A 150 13.76 -13.08 -9.33
C GLY A 150 12.79 -11.95 -8.95
N LYS A 151 11.54 -12.30 -8.59
CA LYS A 151 10.45 -11.33 -8.39
C LYS A 151 10.72 -10.33 -7.25
N ASN A 152 11.40 -10.75 -6.19
CA ASN A 152 11.91 -9.87 -5.14
C ASN A 152 13.22 -10.39 -4.52
N PHE A 153 13.87 -9.55 -3.73
CA PHE A 153 14.89 -9.92 -2.76
C PHE A 153 14.58 -9.15 -1.46
N SER A 154 14.38 -9.88 -0.37
CA SER A 154 14.04 -9.30 0.94
C SER A 154 15.29 -9.07 1.80
N ASN A 155 15.18 -8.13 2.73
CA ASN A 155 16.19 -7.88 3.73
C ASN A 155 16.40 -9.11 4.61
N GLN A 156 17.65 -9.52 4.78
CA GLN A 156 18.02 -10.78 5.43
C GLN A 156 18.03 -10.71 6.96
N GLU A 157 17.87 -9.51 7.54
CA GLU A 157 17.80 -9.29 8.99
C GLU A 157 16.39 -8.89 9.45
N THR A 158 15.70 -8.02 8.69
CA THR A 158 14.36 -7.52 9.05
C THR A 158 13.20 -8.27 8.37
N GLY A 159 13.46 -8.95 7.25
CA GLY A 159 12.43 -9.58 6.42
C GLY A 159 11.61 -8.62 5.55
N ALA A 160 11.86 -7.31 5.63
CA ALA A 160 11.21 -6.31 4.77
C ALA A 160 11.57 -6.51 3.28
N ASN A 161 10.82 -5.89 2.37
CA ASN A 161 11.24 -5.88 0.96
C ASN A 161 12.46 -4.95 0.81
N ASP A 162 13.49 -5.44 0.12
CA ASP A 162 14.62 -4.63 -0.31
C ASP A 162 14.40 -4.27 -1.79
N TYR A 163 14.70 -5.20 -2.70
CA TYR A 163 14.48 -5.05 -4.14
C TYR A 163 13.22 -5.79 -4.60
N VAL A 164 12.45 -5.20 -5.51
CA VAL A 164 11.39 -5.88 -6.26
C VAL A 164 11.57 -5.70 -7.77
N ARG A 165 11.20 -6.74 -8.52
CA ARG A 165 11.31 -6.76 -9.99
C ARG A 165 10.33 -5.81 -10.67
N LYS A 166 9.19 -5.51 -10.04
CA LYS A 166 8.15 -4.61 -10.60
C LYS A 166 8.64 -3.17 -10.86
N HIS A 167 9.76 -2.78 -10.24
CA HIS A 167 10.35 -1.44 -10.33
C HIS A 167 11.61 -1.37 -11.19
N ASN A 168 11.84 -2.42 -11.98
CA ASN A 168 12.99 -2.52 -12.86
C ASN A 168 12.54 -2.51 -14.33
N PRO A 169 12.85 -1.47 -15.11
CA PRO A 169 12.42 -1.37 -16.51
C PRO A 169 13.04 -2.45 -17.42
N MET A 170 14.36 -2.67 -17.36
CA MET A 170 15.06 -3.45 -18.38
C MET A 170 14.97 -4.98 -18.18
N VAL A 171 14.77 -5.47 -16.96
CA VAL A 171 14.57 -6.92 -16.70
C VAL A 171 13.28 -7.45 -17.31
N LEU A 172 12.31 -6.57 -17.61
CA LEU A 172 11.09 -6.94 -18.33
C LEU A 172 11.38 -7.43 -19.76
N TYR A 173 12.51 -7.07 -20.37
CA TYR A 173 12.77 -7.31 -21.78
C TYR A 173 13.71 -8.50 -22.02
N ASP A 174 13.24 -9.50 -22.76
CA ASP A 174 14.06 -10.64 -23.23
C ASP A 174 15.31 -10.19 -24.02
N SER A 175 15.22 -9.07 -24.75
CA SER A 175 16.34 -8.47 -25.48
C SER A 175 17.44 -7.91 -24.56
N VAL A 176 17.19 -7.85 -23.25
CA VAL A 176 18.17 -7.58 -22.19
C VAL A 176 18.47 -8.86 -21.40
N THR A 177 17.47 -9.56 -20.88
CA THR A 177 17.67 -10.68 -19.94
C THR A 177 18.32 -11.91 -20.56
N LYS A 178 18.25 -12.07 -21.89
CA LYS A 178 18.91 -13.15 -22.63
C LYS A 178 20.26 -12.75 -23.23
N ASP A 179 20.68 -11.49 -23.08
CA ASP A 179 22.04 -11.03 -23.39
C ASP A 179 22.88 -10.87 -22.11
N ALA A 180 23.91 -11.72 -21.98
CA ALA A 180 24.77 -11.78 -20.79
C ALA A 180 25.70 -10.56 -20.59
N THR A 181 25.63 -9.54 -21.47
CA THR A 181 26.30 -8.24 -21.30
C THR A 181 25.29 -7.19 -20.86
N ARG A 182 24.17 -7.02 -21.59
CA ARG A 182 23.10 -6.08 -21.29
C ARG A 182 22.52 -6.32 -19.89
N LEU A 183 22.21 -7.58 -19.56
CA LEU A 183 21.69 -7.99 -18.25
C LEU A 183 22.55 -7.50 -17.07
N ARG A 184 23.89 -7.48 -17.22
CA ARG A 184 24.81 -7.08 -16.14
C ARG A 184 25.02 -5.57 -16.04
N GLN A 185 24.34 -4.78 -16.88
CA GLN A 185 24.21 -3.32 -16.71
C GLN A 185 23.12 -2.92 -15.71
N ILE A 186 22.28 -3.89 -15.30
CA ILE A 186 21.37 -3.77 -14.15
C ILE A 186 22.16 -4.07 -12.88
N LYS A 187 22.33 -3.09 -11.99
CA LYS A 187 23.36 -3.09 -10.94
C LYS A 187 22.84 -2.61 -9.58
N ASN A 188 23.58 -2.90 -8.52
CA ASN A 188 23.33 -2.42 -7.16
C ASN A 188 23.89 -0.99 -6.94
N PHE A 189 23.34 -0.23 -5.98
CA PHE A 189 23.84 1.09 -5.56
C PHE A 189 25.32 1.10 -5.12
N THR A 190 25.84 0.00 -4.57
CA THR A 190 27.29 -0.17 -4.35
C THR A 190 28.11 0.06 -5.62
N THR A 191 27.62 -0.42 -6.76
CA THR A 191 28.24 -0.18 -8.08
C THR A 191 27.97 1.22 -8.62
N PHE A 192 26.88 1.89 -8.21
CA PHE A 192 26.67 3.32 -8.51
C PHE A 192 27.79 4.16 -7.88
N TYR A 193 28.10 3.95 -6.60
CA TYR A 193 29.17 4.69 -5.92
C TYR A 193 30.56 4.35 -6.48
N ASP A 194 30.82 3.10 -6.86
CA ASP A 194 32.06 2.75 -7.57
C ASP A 194 32.14 3.38 -8.96
N ASP A 195 31.06 3.39 -9.75
CA ASP A 195 31.05 4.03 -11.07
C ASP A 195 31.19 5.55 -10.96
N LEU A 196 30.55 6.19 -9.98
CA LEU A 196 30.71 7.61 -9.65
C LEU A 196 32.18 7.94 -9.31
N LYS A 197 32.77 7.17 -8.39
CA LYS A 197 34.14 7.35 -7.90
C LYS A 197 35.22 7.13 -8.96
N ASN A 198 34.96 6.27 -9.95
CA ASN A 198 35.90 5.93 -11.03
C ASN A 198 35.56 6.64 -12.36
N GLU A 199 34.68 7.64 -12.35
CA GLU A 199 34.22 8.40 -13.52
C GLU A 199 33.61 7.54 -14.66
N ARG A 200 32.90 6.46 -14.29
CA ARG A 200 32.28 5.48 -15.21
C ARG A 200 30.74 5.48 -15.26
N LEU A 201 30.06 6.53 -14.78
CA LEU A 201 28.60 6.59 -14.89
C LEU A 201 28.17 6.64 -16.38
N PRO A 202 27.20 5.79 -16.81
CA PRO A 202 26.72 5.75 -18.19
C PRO A 202 26.05 7.06 -18.60
N GLN A 203 25.77 7.21 -19.90
CA GLN A 203 25.09 8.39 -20.44
C GLN A 203 23.57 8.37 -20.22
N TYR A 204 22.98 7.18 -20.09
CA TYR A 204 21.64 6.99 -19.54
C TYR A 204 21.73 6.15 -18.27
N SER A 205 21.15 6.64 -17.17
CA SER A 205 20.98 5.87 -15.93
C SER A 205 19.50 5.84 -15.55
N PHE A 206 18.95 4.65 -15.27
CA PHE A 206 17.74 4.53 -14.45
C PHE A 206 18.14 4.25 -13.00
N VAL A 207 17.45 4.85 -12.03
CA VAL A 207 17.71 4.72 -10.60
C VAL A 207 16.40 4.48 -9.87
N THR A 208 16.30 3.35 -9.17
CA THR A 208 15.19 3.04 -8.26
C THR A 208 15.79 2.81 -6.85
N PRO A 209 15.26 3.45 -5.79
CA PRO A 209 15.54 3.09 -4.41
C PRO A 209 15.05 1.67 -4.06
N ASN A 210 15.14 1.29 -2.79
CA ASN A 210 14.49 0.09 -2.26
C ASN A 210 13.08 0.44 -1.76
N MET A 211 12.26 -0.59 -1.52
CA MET A 211 10.86 -0.47 -1.07
C MET A 211 10.68 0.29 0.25
N THR A 212 11.73 0.49 1.04
CA THR A 212 11.70 1.33 2.25
C THR A 212 11.96 2.80 1.92
N ASN A 213 12.81 3.07 0.93
CA ASN A 213 13.34 4.39 0.57
C ASN A 213 12.58 5.08 -0.57
N ASP A 214 11.86 4.34 -1.42
CA ASP A 214 11.07 4.89 -2.53
C ASP A 214 9.78 5.57 -2.04
N ALA A 215 9.00 4.88 -1.20
CA ALA A 215 7.93 5.28 -0.29
C ALA A 215 7.06 4.07 0.12
N HIS A 216 7.16 2.92 -0.58
CA HIS A 216 6.17 1.83 -0.56
C HIS A 216 5.88 1.25 0.83
N ASP A 217 6.93 0.78 1.51
CA ASP A 217 6.86 0.19 2.85
C ASP A 217 7.04 1.29 3.93
N THR A 218 7.01 2.59 3.58
CA THR A 218 7.16 3.73 4.52
C THR A 218 6.15 4.88 4.31
N ASN A 219 6.56 6.01 3.71
CA ASN A 219 5.75 7.16 3.31
C ASN A 219 6.63 8.24 2.63
N ILE A 220 5.96 9.22 2.00
CA ILE A 220 6.59 10.34 1.29
C ILE A 220 7.56 11.20 2.14
N THR A 221 7.39 11.32 3.45
CA THR A 221 8.31 12.13 4.29
C THR A 221 9.61 11.38 4.56
N PHE A 222 9.54 10.05 4.68
CA PHE A 222 10.73 9.20 4.79
C PHE A 222 11.50 9.20 3.46
N SER A 223 10.79 8.98 2.35
CA SER A 223 11.33 9.03 0.98
C SER A 223 11.94 10.40 0.64
N GLY A 224 11.28 11.51 0.98
CA GLY A 224 11.81 12.87 0.80
C GLY A 224 13.11 13.12 1.58
N SER A 225 13.17 12.65 2.84
CA SER A 225 14.37 12.71 3.69
C SER A 225 15.53 11.89 3.10
N TRP A 226 15.27 10.65 2.68
CA TRP A 226 16.26 9.80 1.99
C TRP A 226 16.74 10.45 0.69
N THR A 227 15.81 10.93 -0.13
CA THR A 227 16.06 11.58 -1.42
C THR A 227 16.94 12.82 -1.26
N TRP A 228 16.72 13.62 -0.22
CA TRP A 228 17.60 14.73 0.12
C TRP A 228 19.00 14.27 0.51
N GLY A 229 19.13 13.23 1.33
CA GLY A 229 20.41 12.62 1.67
C GLY A 229 21.17 12.13 0.45
N PHE A 230 20.50 11.39 -0.44
CA PHE A 230 21.06 10.86 -1.67
C PHE A 230 21.49 11.96 -2.66
N LEU A 231 20.60 12.93 -2.95
CA LEU A 231 20.86 13.91 -4.00
C LEU A 231 21.69 15.13 -3.57
N SER A 232 21.67 15.53 -2.29
CA SER A 232 22.33 16.79 -1.89
C SER A 232 23.84 16.78 -2.14
N GLU A 233 24.54 15.71 -1.75
CA GLU A 233 25.99 15.55 -2.01
C GLU A 233 26.28 15.30 -3.50
N LEU A 234 25.43 14.55 -4.20
CA LEU A 234 25.58 14.27 -5.64
C LEU A 234 25.48 15.55 -6.49
N LEU A 235 24.61 16.48 -6.12
CA LEU A 235 24.45 17.77 -6.81
C LEU A 235 25.66 18.72 -6.61
N GLU A 236 26.52 18.47 -5.62
CA GLU A 236 27.80 19.19 -5.44
C GLU A 236 28.97 18.51 -6.20
N ASN A 237 28.81 17.26 -6.64
CA ASN A 237 29.81 16.54 -7.42
C ASN A 237 29.81 17.01 -8.89
N GLU A 238 30.92 17.60 -9.35
CA GLU A 238 31.05 18.11 -10.73
C GLU A 238 30.87 16.99 -11.78
N TYR A 239 31.48 15.82 -11.59
CA TYR A 239 31.39 14.72 -12.56
C TYR A 239 29.96 14.17 -12.72
N PHE A 240 29.19 14.11 -11.62
CA PHE A 240 27.78 13.74 -11.65
C PHE A 240 26.91 14.82 -12.28
N THR A 241 27.12 16.09 -11.90
CA THR A 241 26.18 17.19 -12.18
C THR A 241 26.42 17.86 -13.54
N LYS A 242 27.67 17.94 -14.01
CA LYS A 242 28.05 18.64 -15.24
C LYS A 242 27.42 18.00 -16.48
N ASP A 243 26.88 18.85 -17.36
CA ASP A 243 26.13 18.49 -18.57
C ASP A 243 25.03 17.42 -18.36
N THR A 244 24.61 17.18 -17.11
CA THR A 244 23.71 16.10 -16.75
C THR A 244 22.32 16.67 -16.44
N LEU A 245 21.30 16.06 -17.04
CA LEU A 245 19.91 16.29 -16.72
C LEU A 245 19.44 15.13 -15.84
N ILE A 246 18.87 15.45 -14.69
CA ILE A 246 18.33 14.49 -13.74
C ILE A 246 16.82 14.71 -13.73
N LEU A 247 16.01 13.68 -13.93
CA LEU A 247 14.59 13.70 -13.60
C LEU A 247 14.42 13.01 -12.25
N LEU A 248 13.72 13.66 -11.33
CA LEU A 248 13.05 12.97 -10.24
C LEU A 248 11.55 13.00 -10.49
N THR A 249 10.90 11.85 -10.36
CA THR A 249 9.48 11.63 -10.64
C THR A 249 8.99 10.42 -9.86
N PHE A 250 7.71 10.10 -9.99
CA PHE A 250 7.08 8.90 -9.45
C PHE A 250 6.73 7.94 -10.59
N ASP A 251 6.32 6.71 -10.26
CA ASP A 251 5.69 5.79 -11.22
C ASP A 251 4.24 6.22 -11.54
N GLU A 252 3.44 6.53 -10.52
CA GLU A 252 2.01 6.90 -10.57
C GLU A 252 1.50 7.69 -9.33
N SER A 253 0.21 8.04 -9.29
CA SER A 253 -0.50 8.57 -8.11
C SER A 253 -0.91 7.44 -7.14
N ASP A 254 -1.24 7.77 -5.89
CA ASP A 254 -1.71 6.80 -4.88
C ASP A 254 -3.23 6.55 -5.01
N THR A 255 -3.99 7.60 -5.29
CA THR A 255 -5.43 7.50 -5.57
C THR A 255 -5.66 7.13 -7.05
N TYR A 256 -6.37 6.03 -7.30
CA TYR A 256 -6.64 5.48 -8.64
C TYR A 256 -7.83 6.15 -9.36
N GLU A 257 -8.71 6.82 -8.59
CA GLU A 257 -9.93 7.45 -9.08
C GLU A 257 -9.77 8.94 -9.49
N ILE A 258 -8.55 9.47 -9.52
CA ILE A 258 -8.22 10.86 -9.86
C ILE A 258 -7.35 10.96 -11.13
N GLU A 259 -6.96 12.19 -11.48
CA GLU A 259 -5.92 12.43 -12.48
C GLU A 259 -4.57 11.85 -12.04
N ASN A 260 -4.00 10.92 -12.82
CA ASN A 260 -2.70 10.30 -12.58
C ASN A 260 -1.53 11.24 -12.97
N ARG A 261 -1.57 12.43 -12.37
CA ARG A 261 -0.64 13.55 -12.53
C ARG A 261 0.32 13.51 -11.34
N ILE A 262 1.63 13.49 -11.61
CA ILE A 262 2.66 13.12 -10.63
C ILE A 262 3.70 14.22 -10.42
N TYR A 263 4.24 14.31 -9.20
CA TYR A 263 5.14 15.40 -8.83
C TYR A 263 6.55 15.19 -9.39
N SER A 264 6.83 15.81 -10.53
CA SER A 264 8.07 15.56 -11.29
C SER A 264 8.87 16.84 -11.46
N PHE A 265 10.20 16.78 -11.33
CA PHE A 265 11.07 17.94 -11.53
C PHE A 265 12.46 17.59 -12.07
N PHE A 266 13.02 18.50 -12.87
CA PHE A 266 14.39 18.36 -13.41
C PHE A 266 15.43 19.03 -12.53
N LEU A 267 16.54 18.34 -12.32
CA LEU A 267 17.74 18.74 -11.59
C LEU A 267 18.99 18.62 -12.48
N GLY A 268 20.13 19.08 -11.96
CA GLY A 268 21.44 18.89 -12.58
C GLY A 268 21.92 20.09 -13.43
N GLY A 269 23.18 20.03 -13.85
CA GLY A 269 23.85 21.14 -14.53
C GLY A 269 23.27 21.48 -15.91
N ALA A 270 22.57 20.54 -16.56
CA ALA A 270 21.95 20.75 -17.87
C ALA A 270 20.61 21.51 -17.81
N VAL A 271 20.00 21.70 -16.63
CA VAL A 271 18.80 22.55 -16.48
C VAL A 271 19.20 24.00 -16.78
N PRO A 272 18.63 24.67 -17.79
CA PRO A 272 19.01 26.04 -18.15
C PRO A 272 18.85 27.00 -16.98
N GLU A 273 19.84 27.86 -16.73
CA GLU A 273 19.86 28.78 -15.57
C GLU A 273 18.62 29.68 -15.52
N ASN A 274 18.10 30.08 -16.68
CA ASN A 274 16.88 30.90 -16.81
C ASN A 274 15.57 30.13 -16.53
N LEU A 275 15.62 28.81 -16.29
CA LEU A 275 14.49 27.95 -15.94
C LEU A 275 14.57 27.41 -14.51
N ARG A 276 15.68 27.62 -13.77
CA ARG A 276 15.80 27.16 -12.39
C ARG A 276 14.89 27.97 -11.46
N GLY A 277 14.23 27.30 -10.51
CA GLY A 277 13.23 27.88 -9.62
C GLY A 277 11.92 28.26 -10.34
N LYS A 278 11.55 27.55 -11.41
CA LYS A 278 10.32 27.79 -12.20
C LYS A 278 9.51 26.53 -12.42
N GLN A 279 8.40 26.69 -13.13
CA GLN A 279 7.45 25.65 -13.54
C GLN A 279 7.39 25.54 -15.07
N ASP A 280 7.06 24.36 -15.58
CA ASP A 280 6.74 24.08 -16.99
C ASP A 280 5.40 23.31 -17.06
N ASP A 281 4.36 23.99 -17.56
CA ASP A 281 3.00 23.46 -17.71
C ASP A 281 2.79 22.65 -19.01
N THR A 282 3.86 22.38 -19.77
CA THR A 282 3.80 21.51 -20.95
C THR A 282 3.32 20.11 -20.56
N PHE A 283 2.34 19.57 -21.28
CA PHE A 283 1.87 18.20 -21.06
C PHE A 283 2.98 17.20 -21.36
N TYR A 284 3.37 16.40 -20.36
CA TYR A 284 4.35 15.34 -20.47
C TYR A 284 3.80 14.02 -19.93
N THR A 285 4.36 12.92 -20.44
CA THR A 285 4.19 11.56 -19.93
C THR A 285 5.55 10.86 -19.86
N HIS A 286 5.64 9.67 -19.27
CA HIS A 286 6.84 8.82 -19.34
C HIS A 286 7.38 8.65 -20.78
N TYR A 287 6.51 8.61 -21.78
CA TYR A 287 6.88 8.55 -23.20
C TYR A 287 7.58 9.82 -23.73
N SER A 288 7.31 10.98 -23.13
CA SER A 288 7.99 12.25 -23.47
C SER A 288 9.49 12.21 -23.13
N ILE A 289 9.90 11.36 -22.18
CA ILE A 289 11.31 11.13 -21.87
C ILE A 289 11.98 10.34 -23.00
N ILE A 290 11.39 9.23 -23.46
CA ILE A 290 11.91 8.46 -24.62
C ILE A 290 12.06 9.36 -25.86
N ALA A 291 11.00 10.11 -26.18
CA ALA A 291 10.99 11.07 -27.28
C ALA A 291 12.10 12.12 -27.15
N SER A 292 12.35 12.61 -25.92
CA SER A 292 13.38 13.61 -25.64
C SER A 292 14.81 13.05 -25.64
N LEU A 293 15.02 11.79 -25.25
CA LEU A 293 16.32 11.11 -25.39
C LEU A 293 16.64 10.88 -26.88
N SER A 294 15.62 10.44 -27.64
CA SER A 294 15.67 10.32 -29.11
C SER A 294 16.03 11.65 -29.78
N ALA A 295 15.35 12.74 -29.41
CA ALA A 295 15.64 14.09 -29.93
C ALA A 295 17.01 14.63 -29.48
N ASN A 296 17.41 14.43 -28.22
CA ASN A 296 18.64 14.99 -27.67
C ASN A 296 19.90 14.39 -28.30
N TRP A 297 19.95 13.07 -28.50
CA TRP A 297 21.10 12.39 -29.12
C TRP A 297 20.91 12.10 -30.61
N GLY A 298 19.75 12.40 -31.18
CA GLY A 298 19.42 12.15 -32.58
C GLY A 298 19.30 10.67 -32.93
N LEU A 299 18.60 9.91 -32.09
CA LEU A 299 18.30 8.49 -32.23
C LEU A 299 16.89 8.32 -32.85
N PRO A 300 16.61 7.26 -33.61
CA PRO A 300 15.27 7.00 -34.12
C PRO A 300 14.29 6.57 -33.01
N SER A 301 13.00 6.76 -33.25
CA SER A 301 11.90 6.37 -32.34
C SER A 301 11.65 4.85 -32.33
N LEU A 302 11.12 4.33 -31.22
CA LEU A 302 10.62 2.94 -31.13
C LEU A 302 9.35 2.72 -31.98
N GLY A 303 8.72 3.79 -32.47
CA GLY A 303 7.49 3.76 -33.26
C GLY A 303 6.25 3.50 -32.42
N ARG A 304 6.31 3.76 -31.11
CA ARG A 304 5.20 3.58 -30.17
C ARG A 304 4.80 4.93 -29.60
N TRP A 305 4.28 5.04 -28.37
CA TRP A 305 3.78 6.32 -27.86
C TRP A 305 4.88 7.39 -27.70
N ASP A 306 6.15 6.99 -27.70
CA ASP A 306 7.31 7.88 -27.88
C ASP A 306 7.28 8.70 -29.19
N CYS A 307 6.58 8.19 -30.22
CA CYS A 307 6.53 8.82 -31.53
C CYS A 307 5.67 10.10 -31.55
N GLY A 308 4.54 10.10 -30.82
CA GLY A 308 3.61 11.23 -30.75
C GLY A 308 3.85 12.17 -29.56
N ALA A 309 4.52 11.67 -28.51
CA ALA A 309 4.77 12.40 -27.26
C ALA A 309 5.56 13.72 -27.45
N ASN A 310 5.28 14.67 -26.55
CA ASN A 310 5.94 15.97 -26.49
C ASN A 310 7.44 15.84 -26.15
N LEU A 311 8.24 16.80 -26.61
CA LEU A 311 9.65 16.92 -26.22
C LEU A 311 9.79 17.92 -25.07
N LEU A 312 10.80 17.79 -24.21
CA LEU A 312 11.08 18.81 -23.18
C LEU A 312 11.14 20.21 -23.80
N SER A 313 10.47 21.19 -23.22
CA SER A 313 10.15 22.49 -23.84
C SER A 313 11.36 23.17 -24.48
N TRP A 314 12.47 23.31 -23.75
CA TRP A 314 13.72 23.91 -24.25
C TRP A 314 14.46 23.04 -25.28
N LEU A 315 14.17 21.74 -25.36
CA LEU A 315 14.64 20.83 -26.41
C LEU A 315 13.76 20.93 -27.66
N ALA A 316 12.44 21.08 -27.51
CA ALA A 316 11.52 21.38 -28.62
C ALA A 316 11.90 22.70 -29.32
N GLU A 317 12.26 23.74 -28.53
CA GLU A 317 12.81 24.98 -29.08
C GLU A 317 14.07 24.75 -29.94
N LYS A 318 15.01 23.94 -29.45
CA LYS A 318 16.29 23.61 -30.11
C LYS A 318 16.10 22.78 -31.40
N THR A 319 15.25 21.76 -31.39
CA THR A 319 14.97 20.94 -32.59
C THR A 319 14.08 21.66 -33.59
N GLY A 320 13.33 22.66 -33.13
CA GLY A 320 12.34 23.38 -33.91
C GLY A 320 10.94 22.78 -33.86
N TYR A 321 10.74 21.69 -33.12
CA TYR A 321 9.44 21.06 -32.86
C TYR A 321 8.47 22.04 -32.18
N VAL A 322 7.19 21.70 -32.22
CA VAL A 322 6.13 22.40 -31.49
C VAL A 322 5.30 21.34 -30.78
N ASN A 323 5.34 21.38 -29.45
CA ASN A 323 4.57 20.51 -28.57
C ASN A 323 3.06 20.73 -28.76
N TRP A 324 2.30 19.71 -28.39
CA TRP A 324 0.85 19.74 -28.31
C TRP A 324 0.39 20.29 -26.96
N GLU A 325 -0.48 21.29 -27.01
CA GLU A 325 -1.38 21.68 -25.92
C GLU A 325 -2.47 20.61 -25.83
N VAL A 326 -2.74 20.06 -24.64
CA VAL A 326 -3.72 18.99 -24.40
C VAL A 326 -4.79 19.48 -23.43
N GLU A 327 -6.07 19.25 -23.76
CA GLU A 327 -7.19 19.55 -22.86
C GLU A 327 -7.32 18.43 -21.80
N THR A 328 -6.58 18.54 -20.70
CA THR A 328 -6.49 17.51 -19.64
C THR A 328 -7.73 17.34 -18.77
N GLY A 329 -8.72 18.24 -18.84
CA GLY A 329 -9.85 18.27 -17.88
C GLY A 329 -10.83 17.09 -17.87
N ASN A 330 -10.63 16.09 -18.74
CA ASN A 330 -11.33 14.79 -18.73
C ASN A 330 -10.35 13.60 -18.85
N LEU A 331 -9.04 13.82 -18.61
CA LEU A 331 -7.99 12.82 -18.76
C LEU A 331 -7.68 12.20 -17.39
N LEU A 332 -7.54 10.88 -17.32
CA LEU A 332 -7.17 10.16 -16.09
C LEU A 332 -5.79 9.49 -16.18
N GLN A 333 -5.47 8.79 -17.28
CA GLN A 333 -4.27 7.94 -17.40
C GLN A 333 -4.18 6.86 -16.29
N ASN A 334 -5.29 6.23 -15.95
CA ASN A 334 -5.38 5.22 -14.87
C ASN A 334 -5.54 3.77 -15.36
N GLU A 335 -5.85 3.54 -16.64
CA GLU A 335 -6.10 2.21 -17.23
C GLU A 335 -5.24 1.96 -18.49
N THR A 336 -4.96 0.69 -18.84
CA THR A 336 -4.32 0.30 -20.11
C THR A 336 -5.31 -0.20 -21.16
N TYR A 337 -4.98 0.01 -22.43
CA TYR A 337 -5.70 -0.59 -23.57
C TYR A 337 -5.45 -2.12 -23.62
N PRO A 338 -6.35 -2.91 -24.24
CA PRO A 338 -6.22 -4.37 -24.31
C PRO A 338 -4.88 -4.86 -24.87
N GLY A 339 -4.35 -5.95 -24.34
CA GLY A 339 -3.06 -6.49 -24.78
C GLY A 339 -2.57 -7.75 -24.06
N PRO A 340 -1.42 -8.30 -24.47
CA PRO A 340 -0.97 -9.64 -24.09
C PRO A 340 -0.34 -9.75 -22.70
N LEU A 341 -0.16 -8.62 -22.00
CA LEU A 341 0.32 -8.59 -20.62
C LEU A 341 -0.78 -8.30 -19.59
N SER A 342 -2.05 -8.20 -20.02
CA SER A 342 -3.18 -8.08 -19.11
C SER A 342 -3.44 -9.41 -18.38
N SER A 343 -3.56 -9.33 -17.05
CA SER A 343 -4.08 -10.37 -16.18
C SER A 343 -5.61 -10.50 -16.24
N GLY A 344 -6.28 -9.48 -16.80
CA GLY A 344 -7.73 -9.29 -16.76
C GLY A 344 -8.23 -8.53 -15.53
N GLU A 345 -7.37 -7.74 -14.88
CA GLU A 345 -7.66 -7.03 -13.63
C GLU A 345 -8.21 -5.62 -13.85
N TYR A 346 -7.53 -4.82 -14.69
CA TYR A 346 -8.01 -3.49 -15.13
C TYR A 346 -8.15 -3.38 -16.65
N SER A 347 -7.46 -4.24 -17.42
CA SER A 347 -7.57 -4.27 -18.88
C SER A 347 -8.17 -5.59 -19.38
N THR A 348 -8.19 -5.77 -20.70
CA THR A 348 -8.62 -7.02 -21.35
C THR A 348 -7.43 -7.72 -21.98
N PHE A 349 -7.26 -9.01 -21.66
CA PHE A 349 -6.27 -9.85 -22.33
C PHE A 349 -6.59 -10.02 -23.82
N ASP A 350 -5.68 -9.54 -24.66
CA ASP A 350 -5.63 -9.81 -26.11
C ASP A 350 -4.26 -10.45 -26.43
N PRO A 351 -4.21 -11.68 -26.98
CA PRO A 351 -2.93 -12.33 -27.28
C PRO A 351 -2.12 -11.67 -28.42
N GLU A 352 -2.70 -10.76 -29.19
CA GLU A 352 -2.00 -10.05 -30.27
C GLU A 352 -1.13 -8.90 -29.73
N TRP A 353 0.18 -8.95 -30.02
CA TRP A 353 1.11 -7.91 -29.59
C TRP A 353 0.91 -6.61 -30.40
N PRO A 354 0.71 -5.44 -29.75
CA PRO A 354 0.55 -4.17 -30.46
C PRO A 354 1.68 -3.91 -31.45
N VAL A 355 1.33 -3.81 -32.73
CA VAL A 355 2.27 -3.56 -33.84
C VAL A 355 2.67 -2.08 -33.81
N PRO A 356 3.98 -1.75 -33.78
CA PRO A 356 4.46 -0.37 -33.78
C PRO A 356 4.42 0.26 -35.17
N LEU A 357 4.49 1.60 -35.22
CA LEU A 357 4.57 2.37 -36.45
C LEU A 357 5.92 2.17 -37.16
N THR A 358 5.92 1.42 -38.27
CA THR A 358 7.16 1.18 -39.05
C THR A 358 7.60 2.35 -39.93
N LYS A 359 6.73 3.33 -40.20
CA LYS A 359 7.00 4.52 -41.03
C LYS A 359 6.19 5.71 -40.54
N GLY A 360 6.86 6.80 -40.15
CA GLY A 360 6.18 8.03 -39.71
C GLY A 360 7.12 9.18 -39.38
N SER A 361 6.53 10.33 -39.08
CA SER A 361 7.22 11.57 -38.67
C SER A 361 7.03 11.80 -37.18
N CYS A 362 7.78 11.04 -36.36
CA CYS A 362 7.76 11.16 -34.90
C CYS A 362 8.30 12.51 -34.41
N SER A 363 7.95 12.90 -33.18
CA SER A 363 8.28 14.20 -32.58
C SER A 363 9.77 14.55 -32.61
N ALA A 364 10.64 13.57 -32.34
CA ALA A 364 12.08 13.70 -32.41
C ALA A 364 12.65 13.90 -33.83
N GLY A 365 11.88 13.62 -34.89
CA GLY A 365 12.27 13.89 -36.29
C GLY A 365 13.29 12.92 -36.93
N HIS A 366 13.70 11.87 -36.22
CA HIS A 366 14.77 10.96 -36.65
C HIS A 366 14.32 9.62 -37.26
N GLY A 367 13.02 9.46 -37.54
CA GLY A 367 12.44 8.25 -38.13
C GLY A 367 12.24 7.12 -37.12
N ILE A 368 12.06 5.89 -37.63
CA ILE A 368 11.77 4.69 -36.84
C ILE A 368 13.01 3.79 -36.76
N LEU A 369 13.22 3.15 -35.61
CA LEU A 369 14.35 2.28 -35.33
C LEU A 369 14.44 1.13 -36.36
N PRO A 370 15.59 0.92 -37.06
CA PRO A 370 15.65 -0.03 -38.17
C PRO A 370 15.28 -1.48 -37.83
N ILE A 371 15.56 -1.95 -36.61
CA ILE A 371 15.12 -3.30 -36.17
C ILE A 371 13.60 -3.37 -36.02
N VAL A 372 12.93 -2.31 -35.56
CA VAL A 372 11.45 -2.21 -35.56
C VAL A 372 10.91 -2.25 -36.99
N GLN A 373 11.51 -1.49 -37.92
CA GLN A 373 11.12 -1.50 -39.33
C GLN A 373 11.31 -2.87 -40.01
N GLN A 374 12.29 -3.65 -39.56
CA GLN A 374 12.58 -4.98 -40.09
C GLN A 374 11.67 -6.06 -39.49
N THR A 375 11.47 -6.07 -38.17
CA THR A 375 10.66 -7.07 -37.47
C THR A 375 9.18 -6.95 -37.79
N TRP A 376 8.64 -5.72 -37.80
CA TRP A 376 7.20 -5.46 -37.97
C TRP A 376 6.84 -5.09 -39.41
N LYS A 377 7.71 -5.46 -40.36
CA LYS A 377 7.60 -5.11 -41.78
C LYS A 377 6.28 -5.62 -42.39
N ASP A 378 5.67 -4.77 -43.22
CA ASP A 378 4.42 -5.02 -43.95
C ASP A 378 3.15 -5.20 -43.08
N LEU A 379 3.25 -5.09 -41.76
CA LEU A 379 2.10 -5.02 -40.84
C LEU A 379 1.62 -3.56 -40.64
N PRO A 380 0.30 -3.32 -40.47
CA PRO A 380 -0.22 -2.03 -40.06
C PRO A 380 0.00 -1.80 -38.56
N ALA A 381 0.22 -0.55 -38.14
CA ALA A 381 0.30 -0.21 -36.72
C ALA A 381 -1.05 -0.39 -36.01
N THR A 382 -1.05 -0.92 -34.79
CA THR A 382 -2.29 -1.19 -34.02
C THR A 382 -2.98 0.11 -33.59
N TYR A 383 -2.22 1.09 -33.12
CA TYR A 383 -2.76 2.37 -32.63
C TYR A 383 -2.22 3.56 -33.43
N ASN A 384 -2.88 4.71 -33.30
CA ASN A 384 -2.36 5.99 -33.79
C ASN A 384 -1.29 6.55 -32.84
N TYR A 385 -0.11 5.94 -32.85
CA TYR A 385 1.06 6.35 -32.08
C TYR A 385 1.60 7.76 -32.40
N THR A 386 1.00 8.50 -33.34
CA THR A 386 1.32 9.91 -33.59
C THR A 386 0.48 10.88 -32.74
N SER A 387 -0.49 10.37 -31.97
CA SER A 387 -1.20 11.11 -30.93
C SER A 387 -0.26 11.45 -29.76
N PRO A 388 -0.38 12.65 -29.14
CA PRO A 388 0.34 12.98 -27.91
C PRO A 388 -0.19 12.25 -26.67
N ILE A 389 -1.38 11.64 -26.76
CA ILE A 389 -2.03 10.90 -25.67
C ILE A 389 -2.22 9.43 -26.12
N PRO A 390 -1.80 8.43 -25.31
CA PRO A 390 -2.19 7.03 -25.49
C PRO A 390 -3.71 6.89 -25.43
N TYR A 391 -4.32 6.22 -26.39
CA TYR A 391 -5.78 6.01 -26.42
C TYR A 391 -6.14 4.77 -27.22
N ASP A 392 -7.30 4.17 -26.89
CA ASP A 392 -7.93 3.14 -27.70
C ASP A 392 -9.44 3.37 -27.83
N SER A 393 -9.89 3.48 -29.08
CA SER A 393 -11.30 3.68 -29.42
C SER A 393 -12.18 2.42 -29.35
N VAL A 394 -11.61 1.25 -29.08
CA VAL A 394 -12.34 -0.03 -28.95
C VAL A 394 -12.75 -0.28 -27.49
N SER A 395 -11.82 -0.15 -26.55
CA SER A 395 -12.08 -0.15 -25.10
C SER A 395 -12.75 1.14 -24.62
N GLY A 396 -12.43 2.28 -25.24
CA GLY A 396 -12.87 3.62 -24.81
C GLY A 396 -11.82 4.39 -24.01
N ASN A 397 -10.66 3.78 -23.75
CA ASN A 397 -9.57 4.37 -22.97
C ASN A 397 -9.08 5.69 -23.59
N ASN A 398 -9.08 6.76 -22.77
CA ASN A 398 -8.68 8.13 -23.10
C ASN A 398 -9.36 8.73 -24.37
N VAL A 399 -10.59 8.30 -24.69
CA VAL A 399 -11.35 8.79 -25.85
C VAL A 399 -11.95 10.19 -25.59
N GLY A 400 -11.95 11.04 -26.62
CA GLY A 400 -12.56 12.38 -26.58
C GLY A 400 -11.65 13.51 -26.06
N VAL A 401 -10.39 13.20 -25.72
CA VAL A 401 -9.38 14.16 -25.29
C VAL A 401 -8.93 15.00 -26.49
N LYS A 402 -9.04 16.32 -26.40
CA LYS A 402 -8.67 17.26 -27.46
C LYS A 402 -7.24 17.73 -27.31
N TYR A 403 -6.56 17.95 -28.43
CA TYR A 403 -5.20 18.47 -28.46
C TYR A 403 -4.97 19.38 -29.66
N SER A 404 -4.12 20.40 -29.51
CA SER A 404 -3.81 21.34 -30.58
C SER A 404 -2.40 21.92 -30.48
N ARG A 405 -1.90 22.51 -31.57
CA ARG A 405 -0.66 23.30 -31.59
C ARG A 405 -0.65 24.32 -32.70
N LYS A 406 0.13 25.39 -32.52
CA LYS A 406 0.32 26.44 -33.53
C LYS A 406 1.74 26.40 -34.08
N LEU A 407 1.89 25.88 -35.30
CA LEU A 407 3.19 25.78 -35.96
C LEU A 407 3.80 27.15 -36.26
N LYS A 408 5.14 27.21 -36.36
CA LYS A 408 5.93 28.44 -36.59
C LYS A 408 5.60 29.15 -37.92
N ASN A 409 4.90 28.51 -38.85
CA ASN A 409 4.38 29.09 -40.10
C ASN A 409 2.96 29.67 -39.97
N GLY A 410 2.35 29.65 -38.77
CA GLY A 410 1.00 30.13 -38.50
C GLY A 410 -0.12 29.11 -38.71
N LYS A 411 0.17 27.91 -39.22
CA LYS A 411 -0.80 26.81 -39.31
C LYS A 411 -1.13 26.28 -37.91
N THR A 412 -2.40 26.28 -37.52
CA THR A 412 -2.87 25.48 -36.39
C THR A 412 -3.10 24.03 -36.84
N GLU A 413 -2.68 23.09 -36.01
CA GLU A 413 -3.03 21.66 -36.10
C GLU A 413 -3.82 21.29 -34.85
N SER A 414 -4.82 20.43 -34.99
CA SER A 414 -5.70 20.02 -33.89
C SER A 414 -6.26 18.63 -34.15
N GLY A 415 -6.46 17.86 -33.09
CA GLY A 415 -7.09 16.55 -33.12
C GLY A 415 -7.91 16.28 -31.87
N ILE A 416 -8.55 15.12 -31.86
CA ILE A 416 -9.27 14.53 -30.75
C ILE A 416 -9.02 13.02 -30.78
N THR A 417 -8.94 12.38 -29.63
CA THR A 417 -8.75 10.92 -29.54
C THR A 417 -10.06 10.18 -29.89
N ASP A 418 -10.35 10.05 -31.19
CA ASP A 418 -11.49 9.29 -31.70
C ASP A 418 -11.15 8.38 -32.90
N GLN A 419 -12.19 7.74 -33.47
CA GLN A 419 -12.08 6.74 -34.53
C GLN A 419 -11.62 7.26 -35.91
N GLN A 420 -11.47 8.57 -36.15
CA GLN A 420 -11.20 9.11 -37.50
C GLN A 420 -9.71 9.30 -37.85
N ALA A 421 -8.77 8.91 -36.97
CA ALA A 421 -7.34 9.21 -37.14
C ALA A 421 -6.46 8.04 -37.68
N VAL A 422 -6.95 7.28 -38.66
CA VAL A 422 -6.10 6.40 -39.50
C VAL A 422 -5.69 7.18 -40.76
N PRO A 423 -4.39 7.32 -41.09
CA PRO A 423 -3.96 8.03 -42.30
C PRO A 423 -4.44 7.35 -43.59
N ASP A 424 -5.00 8.14 -44.52
CA ASP A 424 -5.55 7.66 -45.81
C ASP A 424 -4.61 6.74 -46.60
N GLN A 425 -4.97 5.47 -46.71
CA GLN A 425 -4.52 4.56 -47.77
C GLN A 425 -5.67 4.44 -48.80
N PRO A 426 -5.51 4.94 -50.04
CA PRO A 426 -6.63 5.08 -50.98
C PRO A 426 -7.06 3.72 -51.59
N GLY A 427 -8.15 3.11 -51.09
CA GLY A 427 -8.43 1.67 -51.35
C GLY A 427 -9.87 1.15 -51.56
N SER A 428 -10.94 1.91 -51.33
CA SER A 428 -12.35 1.45 -51.54
C SER A 428 -12.82 0.31 -50.57
N PRO A 429 -14.07 -0.24 -50.63
CA PRO A 429 -15.09 0.25 -49.71
C PRO A 429 -15.84 -0.82 -48.87
N CYS A 430 -16.64 -0.30 -47.93
CA CYS A 430 -17.39 -1.01 -46.89
C CYS A 430 -18.14 -2.31 -47.28
N THR A 431 -18.13 -3.28 -46.37
CA THR A 431 -19.22 -4.26 -46.18
C THR A 431 -19.58 -4.41 -44.71
N VAL A 432 -20.84 -4.12 -44.37
CA VAL A 432 -21.41 -4.33 -43.03
C VAL A 432 -21.85 -5.78 -42.88
N ARG A 433 -21.58 -6.43 -41.73
CA ARG A 433 -22.38 -7.59 -41.31
C ARG A 433 -22.50 -7.82 -39.81
N THR A 434 -23.74 -8.09 -39.43
CA THR A 434 -24.32 -8.36 -38.11
C THR A 434 -23.74 -9.59 -37.38
N GLN A 435 -23.88 -9.61 -36.04
CA GLN A 435 -23.89 -10.83 -35.21
C GLN A 435 -24.87 -11.89 -35.80
N ARG A 436 -24.75 -13.22 -35.56
CA ARG A 436 -24.89 -13.93 -34.27
C ARG A 436 -24.71 -15.47 -34.41
N ASP A 437 -24.76 -16.16 -33.27
CA ASP A 437 -25.15 -17.58 -33.02
C ASP A 437 -24.22 -18.77 -33.40
N SER A 438 -23.36 -19.14 -32.44
CA SER A 438 -23.15 -20.51 -31.87
C SER A 438 -23.28 -21.79 -32.72
N SER A 439 -22.23 -22.65 -32.71
CA SER A 439 -22.22 -23.96 -31.97
C SER A 439 -21.13 -24.96 -32.45
N GLY A 440 -20.68 -25.86 -31.55
CA GLY A 440 -20.12 -27.18 -31.91
C GLY A 440 -18.59 -27.37 -31.91
N SER A 441 -18.07 -28.15 -30.95
CA SER A 441 -16.74 -28.80 -31.01
C SER A 441 -16.84 -30.18 -31.71
N PRO A 442 -15.74 -30.79 -32.21
CA PRO A 442 -14.99 -31.74 -31.35
C PRO A 442 -13.47 -31.96 -31.63
N SER A 443 -12.72 -32.24 -30.55
CA SER A 443 -11.52 -33.11 -30.40
C SER A 443 -10.42 -33.25 -31.49
N SER A 444 -9.18 -32.88 -31.12
CA SER A 444 -7.93 -33.69 -30.96
C SER A 444 -7.58 -34.82 -31.99
N PRO A 445 -6.29 -35.06 -32.35
CA PRO A 445 -5.16 -35.22 -31.39
C PRO A 445 -3.77 -34.68 -31.84
N ALA A 446 -2.73 -34.99 -31.05
CA ALA A 446 -1.38 -34.41 -31.12
C ALA A 446 -0.33 -35.18 -31.95
N GLY A 447 0.82 -34.54 -32.20
CA GLY A 447 2.05 -35.09 -32.81
C GLY A 447 3.30 -34.33 -32.34
N SER A 448 4.50 -34.92 -32.46
CA SER A 448 5.65 -34.58 -31.59
C SER A 448 6.96 -34.18 -32.30
N ALA A 449 7.65 -33.18 -31.73
CA ALA A 449 9.12 -33.00 -31.62
C ALA A 449 10.02 -32.85 -32.87
N VAL A 450 11.07 -32.02 -32.74
CA VAL A 450 12.51 -32.33 -32.92
C VAL A 450 13.34 -31.04 -33.06
N SER A 451 14.53 -30.98 -32.44
CA SER A 451 15.56 -29.95 -32.61
C SER A 451 16.85 -30.55 -33.19
N PRO A 452 17.72 -29.73 -33.83
CA PRO A 452 19.16 -30.02 -33.81
C PRO A 452 20.07 -28.77 -33.62
N SER A 453 21.29 -29.00 -33.11
CA SER A 453 22.31 -27.97 -32.80
C SER A 453 23.67 -28.26 -33.49
N ALA A 454 24.45 -27.21 -33.79
CA ALA A 454 25.77 -27.25 -34.45
C ALA A 454 26.50 -25.87 -34.34
N LEU A 455 27.75 -25.61 -34.79
CA LEU A 455 29.11 -26.21 -34.81
C LEU A 455 30.01 -25.09 -35.43
N LEU A 456 31.29 -24.78 -35.14
CA LEU A 456 32.29 -25.08 -34.09
C LEU A 456 33.47 -24.06 -34.27
N ASN A 457 34.22 -23.75 -33.20
CA ASN A 457 35.63 -23.25 -33.12
C ASN A 457 36.10 -22.05 -34.01
N GLY A 458 37.00 -21.14 -33.60
CA GLY A 458 37.84 -21.00 -32.39
C GLY A 458 39.27 -20.52 -32.78
N PHE A 459 40.08 -19.92 -31.87
CA PHE A 459 41.55 -19.81 -31.98
C PHE A 459 42.25 -19.28 -30.68
N GLU A 460 43.56 -19.46 -30.61
CA GLU A 460 44.55 -19.13 -29.55
C GLU A 460 45.10 -17.67 -29.65
N ALA A 461 45.94 -17.09 -28.78
CA ALA A 461 46.23 -17.14 -27.32
C ALA A 461 47.38 -16.12 -27.00
N ALA A 462 47.55 -15.62 -25.76
CA ALA A 462 48.81 -14.99 -25.29
C ALA A 462 48.88 -14.73 -23.76
N GLU A 463 50.10 -14.70 -23.21
CA GLU A 463 50.53 -14.41 -21.82
C GLU A 463 50.31 -12.91 -21.44
N ALA A 464 49.96 -12.44 -20.23
CA ALA A 464 50.21 -12.80 -18.81
C ALA A 464 51.36 -12.00 -18.14
N PHE A 465 51.08 -11.30 -17.02
CA PHE A 465 52.02 -10.97 -15.91
C PHE A 465 51.31 -10.26 -14.74
N SER A 466 51.77 -10.51 -13.51
CA SER A 466 51.45 -9.76 -12.27
C SER A 466 52.64 -9.89 -11.30
N PRO A 467 52.90 -8.94 -10.38
CA PRO A 467 52.75 -9.23 -8.93
C PRO A 467 52.38 -7.94 -8.10
N PRO A 468 52.63 -7.80 -6.77
CA PRO A 468 51.62 -8.09 -5.74
C PRO A 468 51.57 -7.11 -4.53
N MET A 469 50.85 -7.50 -3.45
CA MET A 469 51.00 -7.04 -2.03
C MET A 469 50.60 -5.58 -1.72
N ASP A 470 50.27 -5.15 -0.50
CA ASP A 470 49.69 -5.66 0.76
C ASP A 470 49.75 -4.48 1.76
N GLU A 471 48.90 -4.48 2.80
CA GLU A 471 49.13 -4.06 4.20
C GLU A 471 47.98 -3.28 4.89
N GLN A 472 48.03 -3.26 6.22
CA GLN A 472 46.94 -2.87 7.13
C GLN A 472 47.40 -1.88 8.22
N ALA A 473 46.58 -0.87 8.53
CA ALA A 473 46.52 -0.16 9.83
C ALA A 473 45.16 0.57 9.92
N LEU A 474 44.34 0.60 10.99
CA LEU A 474 44.48 0.57 12.47
C LEU A 474 44.50 1.95 13.17
N LEU A 475 43.33 2.31 13.74
CA LEU A 475 43.10 2.73 15.15
C LEU A 475 43.05 4.23 15.63
N VAL A 476 41.81 4.76 15.66
CA VAL A 476 41.12 5.53 16.76
C VAL A 476 41.59 7.00 17.12
N PRO A 477 40.99 7.77 18.10
CA PRO A 477 40.25 8.99 17.74
C PRO A 477 40.56 10.26 18.60
N MET A 478 39.71 11.30 18.48
CA MET A 478 39.31 12.18 19.59
C MET A 478 37.81 12.50 19.53
N GLY A 479 37.21 12.93 20.66
CA GLY A 479 35.80 13.33 20.77
C GLY A 479 35.56 14.30 21.92
N TYR A 480 34.32 14.76 22.09
CA TYR A 480 33.87 15.65 23.17
C TYR A 480 32.52 15.18 23.74
N SER A 481 32.25 15.50 25.01
CA SER A 481 31.13 14.92 25.76
C SER A 481 30.59 15.83 26.88
N HIS A 482 29.26 15.97 26.93
CA HIS A 482 28.45 16.38 28.10
C HIS A 482 26.96 16.20 27.73
N ALA A 483 26.00 15.89 28.62
CA ALA A 483 26.05 15.16 29.90
C ALA A 483 24.61 14.78 30.30
N THR A 484 24.39 13.58 30.83
CA THR A 484 23.06 13.11 31.28
C THR A 484 22.94 13.07 32.82
N PRO A 485 21.75 13.33 33.38
CA PRO A 485 21.40 12.88 34.73
C PRO A 485 21.22 11.35 34.75
N ARG A 486 21.57 10.70 35.86
CA ARG A 486 21.40 9.25 36.05
C ARG A 486 20.14 8.92 36.85
N SER A 487 19.41 7.90 36.40
CA SER A 487 18.95 6.82 37.28
C SER A 487 19.51 5.50 36.72
N SER A 488 19.63 4.46 37.54
CA SER A 488 20.36 3.24 37.15
C SER A 488 19.77 1.99 37.78
N ILE A 489 19.21 1.12 36.94
CA ILE A 489 18.93 -0.29 37.24
C ILE A 489 19.53 -1.12 36.09
N SER A 490 20.01 -2.32 36.41
CA SER A 490 20.79 -3.18 35.52
C SER A 490 19.94 -3.99 34.54
N GLY A 491 20.43 -4.17 33.31
CA GLY A 491 20.02 -5.28 32.43
C GLY A 491 20.45 -6.65 33.00
N PRO A 492 20.13 -7.76 32.31
CA PRO A 492 20.61 -7.95 30.93
C PRO A 492 19.52 -8.33 29.90
N ASP A 493 20.02 -8.74 28.74
CA ASP A 493 19.37 -9.45 27.63
C ASP A 493 18.45 -8.66 26.68
N SER A 494 18.80 -8.76 25.40
CA SER A 494 18.12 -8.18 24.24
C SER A 494 16.85 -8.96 23.87
N PRO A 495 15.82 -8.34 23.27
CA PRO A 495 14.63 -9.05 22.81
C PRO A 495 15.00 -10.11 21.77
N THR A 496 14.79 -11.38 22.12
CA THR A 496 14.97 -12.52 21.23
C THR A 496 13.94 -12.51 20.10
N SER A 497 14.35 -12.91 18.90
CA SER A 497 13.46 -13.12 17.76
C SER A 497 12.26 -14.02 18.11
N MET A 498 11.08 -13.68 17.59
CA MET A 498 9.84 -14.42 17.85
C MET A 498 9.87 -15.83 17.24
N SER A 499 10.30 -16.83 18.02
CA SER A 499 10.16 -18.24 17.66
C SER A 499 8.73 -18.73 17.92
N VAL A 500 7.79 -18.41 17.02
CA VAL A 500 6.48 -19.06 16.99
C VAL A 500 6.70 -20.55 16.71
N GLY A 501 6.27 -21.42 17.64
CA GLY A 501 6.69 -22.82 17.67
C GLY A 501 6.26 -23.64 16.45
N ASN A 502 7.22 -23.95 15.57
CA ASN A 502 7.12 -24.93 14.47
C ASN A 502 5.94 -24.79 13.48
N PHE A 503 5.37 -23.60 13.33
CA PHE A 503 4.55 -23.26 12.17
C PHE A 503 5.38 -22.43 11.19
N MET A 504 5.84 -23.05 10.09
CA MET A 504 6.38 -22.29 8.97
C MET A 504 5.23 -21.51 8.31
N PRO A 505 5.33 -20.17 8.15
CA PRO A 505 4.33 -19.41 7.40
C PRO A 505 4.35 -19.87 5.95
N ARG A 506 3.17 -20.08 5.36
CA ARG A 506 3.05 -20.42 3.93
C ARG A 506 3.28 -19.17 3.11
N SER A 507 4.11 -19.27 2.07
CA SER A 507 4.11 -18.25 1.01
C SER A 507 2.74 -18.18 0.35
N LEU A 508 2.34 -16.99 -0.12
CA LEU A 508 1.13 -16.78 -0.92
C LEU A 508 1.02 -17.75 -2.10
N SER A 509 2.16 -18.10 -2.72
CA SER A 509 2.23 -19.05 -3.83
C SER A 509 1.94 -20.51 -3.45
N MET A 510 1.83 -20.85 -2.16
CA MET A 510 1.56 -22.21 -1.64
C MET A 510 0.12 -22.40 -1.14
N LEU A 511 -0.80 -21.50 -1.49
CA LEU A 511 -2.22 -21.55 -1.08
C LEU A 511 -3.13 -21.88 -2.29
N PRO A 512 -3.30 -23.18 -2.64
CA PRO A 512 -4.05 -23.57 -3.83
C PRO A 512 -5.55 -23.24 -3.70
N GLY A 513 -6.11 -22.56 -4.71
CA GLY A 513 -7.56 -22.32 -4.81
C GLY A 513 -8.05 -20.96 -4.32
N TYR A 514 -7.20 -19.93 -4.35
CA TYR A 514 -7.59 -18.52 -4.21
C TYR A 514 -7.43 -17.81 -5.57
N SER A 515 -8.31 -16.84 -5.83
CA SER A 515 -8.49 -16.16 -7.12
C SER A 515 -7.96 -14.71 -7.07
N PRO A 516 -7.84 -13.97 -8.20
CA PRO A 516 -7.29 -12.61 -8.22
C PRO A 516 -7.97 -11.65 -7.24
N GLU A 517 -9.29 -11.74 -7.07
CA GLU A 517 -10.05 -10.94 -6.12
C GLU A 517 -9.61 -11.17 -4.66
N SER A 518 -9.05 -12.35 -4.35
CA SER A 518 -8.45 -12.63 -3.03
C SER A 518 -7.14 -11.85 -2.81
N PHE A 519 -6.39 -11.52 -3.87
CA PHE A 519 -5.19 -10.69 -3.76
C PHE A 519 -5.57 -9.21 -3.60
N GLN A 520 -6.55 -8.71 -4.37
CA GLN A 520 -7.13 -7.38 -4.15
C GLN A 520 -7.65 -7.19 -2.72
N LEU A 521 -8.40 -8.17 -2.21
CA LEU A 521 -8.91 -8.14 -0.84
C LEU A 521 -7.79 -8.21 0.19
N LEU A 522 -6.68 -8.92 -0.06
CA LEU A 522 -5.54 -8.88 0.85
C LEU A 522 -4.82 -7.52 0.79
N SER A 523 -4.65 -6.92 -0.38
CA SER A 523 -4.09 -5.58 -0.54
C SER A 523 -4.92 -4.52 0.21
N HIS A 524 -6.24 -4.49 -0.02
CA HIS A 524 -7.17 -3.62 0.71
C HIS A 524 -7.24 -3.93 2.22
N TYR A 525 -6.84 -5.15 2.64
CA TYR A 525 -6.67 -5.43 4.06
C TYR A 525 -5.45 -4.71 4.63
N LEU A 526 -4.29 -4.87 3.99
CA LEU A 526 -3.02 -4.33 4.44
C LEU A 526 -3.00 -2.80 4.38
N ALA A 527 -3.46 -2.21 3.26
CA ALA A 527 -3.42 -0.77 3.02
C ALA A 527 -4.53 0.01 3.75
N THR A 528 -5.70 -0.59 4.01
CA THR A 528 -6.85 0.16 4.59
C THR A 528 -7.54 -0.55 5.75
N THR A 529 -7.92 -1.82 5.61
CA THR A 529 -8.86 -2.46 6.56
C THR A 529 -8.23 -2.69 7.93
N ALA A 530 -7.01 -3.25 7.98
CA ALA A 530 -6.25 -3.39 9.21
C ALA A 530 -6.02 -2.03 9.90
N ASP A 531 -5.97 -0.95 9.13
CA ASP A 531 -5.66 0.38 9.65
C ASP A 531 -6.88 1.12 10.23
N VAL A 532 -8.09 0.91 9.70
CA VAL A 532 -9.34 1.33 10.37
C VAL A 532 -9.73 0.42 11.54
N MET A 533 -9.19 -0.80 11.63
CA MET A 533 -9.40 -1.73 12.75
C MET A 533 -8.65 -1.33 14.03
N ALA A 534 -7.45 -0.74 13.92
CA ALA A 534 -6.69 -0.22 15.06
C ALA A 534 -6.85 1.29 15.20
N ASN A 535 -7.11 1.77 16.41
CA ASN A 535 -7.41 3.18 16.68
C ASN A 535 -6.21 4.13 16.60
N GLY A 536 -5.00 3.61 16.37
CA GLY A 536 -3.78 4.42 16.24
C GLY A 536 -3.22 4.94 17.57
N SER A 537 -3.66 4.42 18.72
CA SER A 537 -3.09 4.79 20.03
C SER A 537 -1.64 4.34 20.23
N THR A 538 -1.16 3.42 19.38
CA THR A 538 0.23 2.95 19.36
C THR A 538 0.77 2.98 17.92
N PRO A 539 2.09 3.08 17.71
CA PRO A 539 2.69 3.04 16.37
C PRO A 539 2.76 1.63 15.77
N VAL A 540 2.33 0.58 16.48
CA VAL A 540 2.44 -0.81 16.03
C VAL A 540 1.04 -1.42 15.90
N ASN A 541 0.59 -1.60 14.65
CA ASN A 541 -0.73 -2.16 14.36
C ASN A 541 -0.73 -3.70 14.53
N PRO A 542 -1.42 -4.28 15.54
CA PRO A 542 -1.41 -5.72 15.79
C PRO A 542 -2.20 -6.52 14.73
N PHE A 543 -3.12 -5.90 13.99
CA PHE A 543 -3.78 -6.54 12.85
C PHE A 543 -2.78 -6.81 11.72
N LEU A 544 -1.74 -5.99 11.58
CA LEU A 544 -0.61 -6.26 10.69
C LEU A 544 0.41 -7.20 11.34
N VAL A 545 0.97 -6.87 12.51
CA VAL A 545 2.14 -7.61 13.03
C VAL A 545 1.81 -8.92 13.77
N GLN A 546 0.56 -9.16 14.17
CA GLN A 546 0.13 -10.42 14.79
C GLN A 546 -0.83 -11.22 13.90
N ILE A 547 -1.89 -10.58 13.38
CA ILE A 547 -2.96 -11.32 12.67
C ILE A 547 -2.54 -11.80 11.27
N VAL A 548 -1.82 -10.99 10.48
CA VAL A 548 -1.38 -11.40 9.13
C VAL A 548 -0.39 -12.59 9.16
N PRO A 549 0.64 -12.65 10.03
CA PRO A 549 1.48 -13.84 10.17
C PRO A 549 0.71 -15.11 10.59
N LEU A 550 -0.31 -14.97 11.45
CA LEU A 550 -1.21 -16.07 11.82
C LEU A 550 -2.12 -16.50 10.66
N ALA A 551 -2.55 -15.56 9.81
CA ALA A 551 -3.32 -15.82 8.60
C ALA A 551 -2.52 -16.68 7.59
N PHE A 552 -1.26 -16.35 7.33
CA PHE A 552 -0.37 -17.18 6.49
C PHE A 552 -0.05 -18.56 7.09
N SER A 553 -0.42 -18.80 8.35
CA SER A 553 -0.31 -20.09 9.02
C SER A 553 -1.63 -20.87 9.08
N SER A 554 -2.76 -20.31 8.61
CA SER A 554 -4.10 -20.86 8.82
C SER A 554 -5.10 -20.46 7.74
N ASP A 555 -5.56 -21.45 6.97
CA ASP A 555 -6.57 -21.28 5.91
C ASP A 555 -7.88 -20.62 6.40
N LEU A 556 -8.22 -20.83 7.68
CA LEU A 556 -9.35 -20.17 8.36
C LEU A 556 -9.09 -18.68 8.57
N LEU A 557 -7.94 -18.33 9.16
CA LEU A 557 -7.63 -16.92 9.47
C LEU A 557 -7.39 -16.10 8.21
N LEU A 558 -6.76 -16.68 7.17
CA LEU A 558 -6.65 -16.02 5.87
C LEU A 558 -8.03 -15.76 5.25
N GLN A 559 -8.91 -16.75 5.18
CA GLN A 559 -10.25 -16.53 4.65
C GLN A 559 -11.03 -15.47 5.45
N LEU A 560 -10.82 -15.40 6.77
CA LEU A 560 -11.42 -14.38 7.63
C LEU A 560 -10.86 -12.97 7.39
N VAL A 561 -9.54 -12.82 7.22
CA VAL A 561 -8.88 -11.56 6.83
C VAL A 561 -9.44 -11.04 5.49
N LEU A 562 -9.54 -11.92 4.49
CA LEU A 562 -10.15 -11.59 3.19
C LEU A 562 -11.63 -11.21 3.33
N THR A 563 -12.36 -11.84 4.26
CA THR A 563 -13.77 -11.56 4.53
C THR A 563 -13.96 -10.21 5.23
N GLN A 564 -13.11 -9.84 6.18
CA GLN A 564 -13.10 -8.52 6.81
C GLN A 564 -12.87 -7.41 5.78
N SER A 565 -11.89 -7.63 4.88
CA SER A 565 -11.60 -6.72 3.79
C SER A 565 -12.80 -6.56 2.84
N ALA A 566 -13.44 -7.66 2.44
CA ALA A 566 -14.60 -7.62 1.55
C ALA A 566 -15.81 -6.93 2.20
N ALA A 567 -16.06 -7.21 3.49
CA ALA A 567 -17.08 -6.54 4.29
C ALA A 567 -16.87 -5.02 4.34
N HIS A 568 -15.65 -4.58 4.66
CA HIS A 568 -15.29 -3.17 4.74
C HIS A 568 -15.36 -2.49 3.36
N ARG A 569 -14.85 -3.13 2.30
CA ARG A 569 -14.92 -2.62 0.91
C ARG A 569 -16.37 -2.46 0.46
N ALA A 570 -17.21 -3.48 0.63
CA ALA A 570 -18.62 -3.45 0.26
C ALA A 570 -19.38 -2.29 0.93
N PHE A 571 -19.18 -2.10 2.24
CA PHE A 571 -19.81 -1.01 2.99
C PHE A 571 -19.30 0.37 2.55
N ARG A 572 -17.98 0.55 2.40
CA ARG A 572 -17.36 1.81 1.92
C ARG A 572 -17.84 2.18 0.51
N CYS A 573 -17.99 1.21 -0.38
CA CYS A 573 -18.56 1.38 -1.73
C CYS A 573 -20.10 1.51 -1.75
N ARG A 574 -20.79 1.40 -0.59
CA ARG A 574 -22.26 1.40 -0.45
C ARG A 574 -22.98 0.33 -1.29
N ASN A 575 -22.34 -0.82 -1.48
CA ASN A 575 -22.91 -1.94 -2.22
C ASN A 575 -23.46 -3.01 -1.26
N ASP A 576 -24.71 -2.81 -0.79
CA ASP A 576 -25.42 -3.76 0.07
C ASP A 576 -25.60 -5.17 -0.58
N ALA A 577 -25.37 -5.28 -1.89
CA ALA A 577 -25.48 -6.50 -2.68
C ALA A 577 -24.13 -7.02 -3.22
N ASP A 578 -23.01 -6.72 -2.56
CA ASP A 578 -21.68 -7.24 -2.95
C ASP A 578 -21.62 -8.79 -2.82
N GLU A 579 -21.74 -9.47 -3.96
CA GLU A 579 -21.67 -10.94 -4.07
C GLU A 579 -20.31 -11.50 -3.64
N VAL A 580 -19.21 -10.74 -3.78
CA VAL A 580 -17.87 -11.14 -3.34
C VAL A 580 -17.80 -11.16 -1.82
N ALA A 581 -18.32 -10.11 -1.16
CA ALA A 581 -18.42 -10.06 0.29
C ALA A 581 -19.30 -11.19 0.85
N GLN A 582 -20.46 -11.45 0.24
CA GLN A 582 -21.34 -12.56 0.65
C GLN A 582 -20.70 -13.94 0.42
N SER A 583 -19.96 -14.13 -0.68
CA SER A 583 -19.23 -15.36 -1.00
C SER A 583 -18.10 -15.63 0.01
N HIS A 584 -17.24 -14.63 0.26
CA HIS A 584 -16.15 -14.74 1.23
C HIS A 584 -16.68 -14.98 2.65
N TYR A 585 -17.74 -14.26 3.05
CA TYR A 585 -18.42 -14.46 4.34
C TYR A 585 -18.98 -15.89 4.50
N THR A 586 -19.61 -16.43 3.46
CA THR A 586 -20.11 -17.81 3.45
C THR A 586 -18.97 -18.83 3.58
N LYS A 587 -17.86 -18.63 2.87
CA LYS A 587 -16.67 -19.50 2.93
C LYS A 587 -15.98 -19.43 4.30
N ALA A 588 -15.91 -18.25 4.92
CA ALA A 588 -15.41 -18.07 6.28
C ALA A 588 -16.25 -18.83 7.32
N LEU A 589 -17.58 -18.70 7.29
CA LEU A 589 -18.48 -19.43 8.19
C LEU A 589 -18.36 -20.96 8.04
N GLN A 590 -18.18 -21.46 6.81
CA GLN A 590 -17.96 -22.88 6.56
C GLN A 590 -16.64 -23.38 7.17
N LEU A 591 -15.54 -22.66 6.98
CA LEU A 591 -14.24 -23.01 7.57
C LEU A 591 -14.25 -22.89 9.10
N PHE A 592 -14.89 -21.87 9.66
CA PHE A 592 -15.01 -21.69 11.10
C PHE A 592 -15.79 -22.85 11.73
N ARG A 593 -16.94 -23.22 11.14
CA ARG A 593 -17.75 -24.38 11.58
C ARG A 593 -16.99 -25.70 11.46
N LYS A 594 -16.17 -25.88 10.42
CA LYS A 594 -15.28 -27.04 10.26
C LYS A 594 -14.28 -27.11 11.43
N GLY A 595 -13.55 -26.02 11.69
CA GLY A 595 -12.55 -25.97 12.76
C GLY A 595 -13.14 -26.20 14.15
N VAL A 596 -14.30 -25.60 14.45
CA VAL A 596 -15.05 -25.88 15.69
C VAL A 596 -15.40 -27.37 15.83
N THR A 597 -15.82 -28.02 14.74
CA THR A 597 -16.10 -29.46 14.74
C THR A 597 -14.83 -30.29 14.98
N GLU A 598 -13.71 -29.95 14.34
CA GLU A 598 -12.44 -30.65 14.49
C GLU A 598 -11.81 -30.47 15.90
N PHE A 599 -12.08 -29.34 16.57
CA PHE A 599 -11.71 -29.09 17.96
C PHE A 599 -12.60 -29.85 18.96
N ILE A 600 -13.90 -29.97 18.70
CA ILE A 600 -14.84 -30.77 19.50
C ILE A 600 -14.53 -32.27 19.37
N ASP A 601 -14.17 -32.73 18.17
CA ASP A 601 -13.70 -34.10 17.90
C ASP A 601 -12.31 -34.40 18.54
N GLY A 602 -11.63 -33.40 19.10
CA GLY A 602 -10.31 -33.53 19.70
C GLY A 602 -9.17 -33.76 18.69
N LYS A 603 -9.40 -33.46 17.40
CA LYS A 603 -8.41 -33.56 16.31
C LYS A 603 -7.46 -32.37 16.32
N GLU A 604 -8.00 -31.18 16.56
CA GLU A 604 -7.22 -29.97 16.82
C GLU A 604 -7.20 -29.69 18.33
N SER A 605 -6.02 -29.35 18.86
CA SER A 605 -5.80 -29.20 20.30
C SER A 605 -5.52 -27.75 20.73
N ASN A 606 -5.07 -26.89 19.80
CA ASN A 606 -4.76 -25.50 20.08
C ASN A 606 -5.99 -24.59 19.80
N PRO A 607 -6.58 -23.94 20.81
CA PRO A 607 -7.72 -23.04 20.62
C PRO A 607 -7.36 -21.73 19.91
N LEU A 608 -6.07 -21.40 19.67
CA LEU A 608 -5.63 -20.10 19.17
C LEU A 608 -6.36 -19.67 17.88
N MET A 609 -6.34 -20.51 16.84
CA MET A 609 -6.90 -20.18 15.53
C MET A 609 -8.43 -19.96 15.58
N LEU A 610 -9.13 -20.67 16.48
CA LEU A 610 -10.58 -20.49 16.69
C LEU A 610 -10.87 -19.28 17.59
N THR A 611 -10.03 -18.98 18.58
CA THR A 611 -10.20 -17.83 19.47
C THR A 611 -10.00 -16.53 18.71
N VAL A 612 -8.90 -16.44 17.97
CA VAL A 612 -8.62 -15.32 17.05
C VAL A 612 -9.70 -15.26 15.97
N GLY A 613 -10.07 -16.40 15.37
CA GLY A 613 -11.11 -16.43 14.34
C GLY A 613 -12.49 -15.93 14.82
N ALA A 614 -12.84 -16.19 16.08
CA ALA A 614 -14.07 -15.69 16.68
C ALA A 614 -14.04 -14.17 16.90
N LEU A 615 -12.93 -13.62 17.41
CA LEU A 615 -12.75 -12.16 17.56
C LEU A 615 -12.73 -11.45 16.19
N VAL A 616 -12.05 -12.02 15.21
CA VAL A 616 -12.00 -11.53 13.83
C VAL A 616 -13.39 -11.54 13.21
N MET A 617 -14.21 -12.58 13.43
CA MET A 617 -15.64 -12.56 13.07
C MET A 617 -16.43 -11.45 13.77
N CYS A 618 -16.15 -11.14 15.05
CA CYS A 618 -16.83 -10.03 15.73
C CYS A 618 -16.63 -8.70 14.99
N PHE A 619 -15.41 -8.41 14.53
CA PHE A 619 -15.17 -7.20 13.75
C PHE A 619 -15.78 -7.26 12.34
N THR A 620 -15.86 -8.44 11.71
CA THR A 620 -16.57 -8.60 10.42
C THR A 620 -18.01 -8.09 10.51
N GLU A 621 -18.70 -8.37 11.61
CA GLU A 621 -20.07 -7.88 11.86
C GLU A 621 -20.12 -6.37 12.18
N THR A 622 -19.14 -5.85 12.92
CA THR A 622 -18.94 -4.39 13.13
C THR A 622 -18.75 -3.65 11.79
N ALA A 623 -17.92 -4.18 10.90
CA ALA A 623 -17.60 -3.55 9.60
C ALA A 623 -18.81 -3.57 8.65
N LYS A 624 -19.53 -4.70 8.55
CA LYS A 624 -20.82 -4.83 7.84
C LYS A 624 -21.92 -3.93 8.41
N GLY A 625 -21.78 -3.51 9.68
CA GLY A 625 -22.86 -2.86 10.42
C GLY A 625 -24.05 -3.81 10.59
N ASP A 626 -23.80 -5.01 11.13
CA ASP A 626 -24.88 -5.94 11.48
C ASP A 626 -25.89 -5.29 12.44
N MET A 627 -27.16 -5.68 12.28
CA MET A 627 -28.30 -5.26 13.09
C MET A 627 -29.03 -6.44 13.73
N ASN A 628 -28.58 -7.68 13.49
CA ASN A 628 -29.20 -8.91 13.99
C ASN A 628 -28.59 -9.39 15.31
N GLY A 629 -27.49 -8.80 15.77
CA GLY A 629 -26.76 -9.21 16.98
C GLY A 629 -25.83 -10.41 16.80
N THR A 630 -25.49 -10.78 15.56
CA THR A 630 -24.64 -11.94 15.21
C THR A 630 -23.28 -11.90 15.91
N ILE A 631 -22.76 -10.69 16.17
CA ILE A 631 -21.54 -10.46 16.95
C ILE A 631 -21.57 -11.09 18.35
N PHE A 632 -22.72 -11.14 19.02
CA PHE A 632 -22.82 -11.65 20.39
C PHE A 632 -22.62 -13.17 20.46
N ASP A 633 -23.01 -13.91 19.42
CA ASP A 633 -22.72 -15.34 19.30
C ASP A 633 -21.20 -15.59 19.11
N HIS A 634 -20.55 -14.80 18.26
CA HIS A 634 -19.10 -14.87 18.06
C HIS A 634 -18.32 -14.49 19.33
N LEU A 635 -18.77 -13.48 20.07
CA LEU A 635 -18.19 -13.07 21.35
C LEU A 635 -18.37 -14.14 22.45
N SER A 636 -19.52 -14.82 22.48
CA SER A 636 -19.79 -15.95 23.38
C SER A 636 -18.87 -17.15 23.08
N ALA A 637 -18.66 -17.45 21.79
CA ALA A 637 -17.70 -18.46 21.34
C ALA A 637 -16.26 -18.09 21.72
N ALA A 638 -15.87 -16.82 21.54
CA ALA A 638 -14.54 -16.32 21.90
C ALA A 638 -14.24 -16.52 23.41
N ASN A 639 -15.17 -16.17 24.30
CA ASN A 639 -15.02 -16.33 25.76
C ASN A 639 -14.67 -17.78 26.15
N SER A 640 -15.44 -18.71 25.58
CA SER A 640 -15.35 -20.16 25.82
C SER A 640 -14.00 -20.76 25.37
N LEU A 641 -13.39 -20.20 24.33
CA LEU A 641 -12.09 -20.64 23.80
C LEU A 641 -10.92 -19.91 24.48
N LEU A 642 -11.06 -18.61 24.73
CA LEU A 642 -10.04 -17.74 25.30
C LEU A 642 -9.60 -18.17 26.70
N THR A 643 -10.56 -18.55 27.55
CA THR A 643 -10.27 -19.07 28.91
C THR A 643 -9.36 -20.31 28.86
N ARG A 644 -9.47 -21.13 27.80
CA ARG A 644 -8.58 -22.28 27.56
C ARG A 644 -7.25 -21.87 26.93
N LEU A 645 -7.25 -20.91 26.00
CA LEU A 645 -6.03 -20.34 25.39
C LEU A 645 -5.08 -19.74 26.44
N LEU A 646 -5.63 -19.02 27.42
CA LEU A 646 -4.86 -18.31 28.45
C LEU A 646 -4.34 -19.20 29.60
N SER A 647 -4.58 -20.52 29.52
CA SER A 647 -3.91 -21.53 30.36
C SER A 647 -2.68 -22.16 29.70
N LEU A 648 -2.40 -21.85 28.42
CA LEU A 648 -1.19 -22.28 27.74
C LEU A 648 0.03 -21.43 28.15
N SER A 649 1.23 -22.02 28.09
CA SER A 649 2.49 -21.34 28.39
C SER A 649 2.84 -20.27 27.35
N ASP A 650 3.75 -19.34 27.68
CA ASP A 650 4.19 -18.27 26.77
C ASP A 650 5.07 -18.79 25.62
N ALA A 651 5.62 -20.00 25.78
CA ALA A 651 6.32 -20.73 24.71
C ALA A 651 5.35 -21.33 23.66
N ALA A 652 4.04 -21.38 23.93
CA ALA A 652 3.03 -21.88 23.00
C ALA A 652 2.27 -20.75 22.27
N VAL A 653 2.17 -19.57 22.90
CA VAL A 653 1.55 -18.36 22.34
C VAL A 653 2.33 -17.16 22.90
N PRO A 654 2.96 -16.31 22.06
CA PRO A 654 3.73 -15.15 22.52
C PRO A 654 2.94 -14.20 23.43
N LYS A 655 3.63 -13.52 24.35
CA LYS A 655 3.00 -12.60 25.32
C LYS A 655 2.20 -11.51 24.61
N ASP A 656 2.80 -10.80 23.67
CA ASP A 656 2.18 -9.65 22.99
C ASP A 656 0.88 -10.05 22.25
N LEU A 657 0.83 -11.28 21.73
CA LEU A 657 -0.37 -11.87 21.14
C LEU A 657 -1.43 -12.21 22.20
N LYS A 658 -1.04 -12.72 23.39
CA LYS A 658 -1.98 -12.89 24.51
C LYS A 658 -2.53 -11.55 24.98
N ASP A 659 -1.67 -10.56 25.17
CA ASP A 659 -2.03 -9.24 25.67
C ASP A 659 -3.01 -8.54 24.71
N PHE A 660 -2.73 -8.57 23.39
CA PHE A 660 -3.66 -8.07 22.37
C PHE A 660 -4.99 -8.86 22.32
N VAL A 661 -4.96 -10.19 22.44
CA VAL A 661 -6.20 -11.00 22.43
C VAL A 661 -7.03 -10.78 23.72
N ILE A 662 -6.38 -10.52 24.86
CA ILE A 662 -7.03 -10.07 26.11
C ILE A 662 -7.64 -8.69 25.90
N GLU A 663 -6.90 -7.74 25.33
CA GLU A 663 -7.37 -6.38 25.03
C GLU A 663 -8.63 -6.43 24.16
N TYR A 664 -8.55 -7.09 23.01
CA TYR A 664 -9.62 -7.21 22.02
C TYR A 664 -10.87 -7.82 22.64
N TYR A 665 -10.75 -8.95 23.34
CA TYR A 665 -11.90 -9.54 24.02
C TYR A 665 -12.49 -8.60 25.07
N THR A 666 -11.65 -7.99 25.92
CA THR A 666 -12.09 -7.14 27.04
C THR A 666 -12.77 -5.87 26.54
N TYR A 667 -12.21 -5.21 25.53
CA TYR A 667 -12.79 -4.05 24.86
C TYR A 667 -14.16 -4.39 24.28
N THR A 668 -14.24 -5.38 23.38
CA THR A 668 -15.50 -5.77 22.74
C THR A 668 -16.54 -6.24 23.76
N ALA A 669 -16.14 -6.99 24.79
CA ALA A 669 -17.05 -7.45 25.85
C ALA A 669 -17.60 -6.32 26.70
N ALA A 670 -16.76 -5.38 27.13
CA ALA A 670 -17.17 -4.26 27.98
C ALA A 670 -18.13 -3.31 27.24
N VAL A 671 -17.78 -2.87 26.02
CA VAL A 671 -18.65 -1.95 25.25
C VAL A 671 -19.96 -2.61 24.81
N SER A 672 -19.97 -3.93 24.59
CA SER A 672 -21.18 -4.70 24.26
C SER A 672 -22.21 -4.76 25.39
N MET A 673 -21.82 -4.52 26.65
CA MET A 673 -22.76 -4.63 27.79
C MET A 673 -23.92 -3.65 27.69
N ILE A 674 -23.74 -2.48 27.06
CA ILE A 674 -24.82 -1.48 26.90
C ILE A 674 -25.96 -1.95 25.97
N SER A 675 -25.69 -2.97 25.14
CA SER A 675 -26.69 -3.65 24.29
C SER A 675 -27.46 -4.75 25.04
N ILE A 676 -27.24 -4.94 26.35
CA ILE A 676 -27.96 -5.88 27.23
C ILE A 676 -28.92 -5.12 28.14
N ASP A 677 -30.20 -5.53 28.21
CA ASP A 677 -31.15 -4.90 29.15
C ASP A 677 -30.92 -5.40 30.59
N ALA A 678 -30.35 -4.51 31.41
CA ALA A 678 -30.08 -4.71 32.83
C ALA A 678 -31.31 -5.06 33.68
N ARG A 679 -32.53 -4.81 33.18
CA ARG A 679 -33.80 -5.14 33.85
C ARG A 679 -34.19 -6.62 33.77
N VAL A 680 -33.63 -7.37 32.82
CA VAL A 680 -34.06 -8.76 32.54
C VAL A 680 -32.91 -9.76 32.41
N SER A 681 -31.68 -9.31 32.16
CA SER A 681 -30.52 -10.20 32.01
C SER A 681 -29.56 -10.12 33.19
N HIS A 682 -29.16 -11.28 33.71
CA HIS A 682 -28.06 -11.46 34.66
C HIS A 682 -26.70 -11.72 33.98
N GLN A 683 -26.63 -11.70 32.64
CA GLN A 683 -25.40 -11.99 31.91
C GLN A 683 -24.33 -10.93 32.17
N LEU A 684 -23.10 -11.37 32.39
CA LEU A 684 -21.88 -10.57 32.30
C LEU A 684 -21.04 -11.17 31.17
N LEU A 685 -20.46 -10.31 30.32
CA LEU A 685 -19.65 -10.78 29.18
C LEU A 685 -18.20 -11.04 29.61
N LEU A 686 -17.64 -10.15 30.43
CA LEU A 686 -16.32 -10.35 31.03
C LEU A 686 -16.42 -11.35 32.20
N ASN A 687 -15.51 -12.33 32.24
CA ASN A 687 -15.38 -13.29 33.34
C ASN A 687 -14.20 -12.92 34.27
N PHE A 688 -14.20 -13.44 35.50
CA PHE A 688 -13.22 -13.06 36.54
C PHE A 688 -11.76 -13.32 36.13
N ASP A 689 -11.46 -14.44 35.47
CA ASP A 689 -10.09 -14.78 35.06
C ASP A 689 -9.58 -13.84 33.95
N LEU A 690 -10.49 -13.40 33.06
CA LEU A 690 -10.21 -12.42 32.02
C LEU A 690 -10.08 -11.01 32.60
N GLU A 691 -10.94 -10.62 33.54
CA GLU A 691 -10.84 -9.35 34.25
C GLU A 691 -9.51 -9.25 35.00
N GLN A 692 -9.11 -10.30 35.72
CA GLN A 692 -7.83 -10.33 36.42
C GLN A 692 -6.64 -10.16 35.46
N LYS A 693 -6.68 -10.82 34.30
CA LYS A 693 -5.62 -10.70 33.27
C LYS A 693 -5.61 -9.33 32.59
N ALA A 694 -6.76 -8.73 32.33
CA ALA A 694 -6.84 -7.35 31.84
C ALA A 694 -6.34 -6.34 32.88
N ARG A 695 -6.59 -6.56 34.17
CA ARG A 695 -6.01 -5.76 35.27
C ARG A 695 -4.49 -5.90 35.37
N GLN A 696 -3.93 -7.07 35.05
CA GLN A 696 -2.46 -7.27 34.99
C GLN A 696 -1.78 -6.42 33.89
N LEU A 697 -2.48 -6.08 32.80
CA LEU A 697 -1.94 -5.15 31.79
C LEU A 697 -1.73 -3.74 32.37
N LEU A 698 -2.64 -3.28 33.25
CA LEU A 698 -2.57 -1.96 33.89
C LEU A 698 -1.31 -1.78 34.75
N GLU A 699 -0.71 -2.87 35.26
CA GLU A 699 0.55 -2.83 36.03
C GLU A 699 1.75 -2.31 35.21
N SER A 700 1.61 -2.22 33.88
CA SER A 700 2.64 -1.79 32.93
C SER A 700 2.33 -0.50 32.15
N GLU A 701 1.42 0.34 32.66
CA GLU A 701 0.95 1.57 31.98
C GLU A 701 0.47 1.32 30.53
N TYR A 702 -0.21 0.18 30.33
CA TYR A 702 -0.55 -0.37 29.01
C TYR A 702 -1.42 0.57 28.16
N VAL A 703 -0.96 0.82 26.93
CA VAL A 703 -1.71 1.51 25.89
C VAL A 703 -2.05 0.49 24.79
N GLY A 704 -3.33 0.17 24.64
CA GLY A 704 -3.84 -0.79 23.67
C GLY A 704 -4.25 -0.16 22.34
N ASN A 705 -4.44 -0.97 21.29
CA ASN A 705 -4.80 -0.49 19.94
C ASN A 705 -6.31 -0.37 19.69
N LEU A 706 -7.14 -0.73 20.66
CA LEU A 706 -8.60 -0.62 20.68
C LEU A 706 -9.05 0.20 21.90
N CYS A 707 -8.47 -0.05 23.07
CA CYS A 707 -8.78 0.64 24.33
C CYS A 707 -7.87 1.83 24.66
N GLY A 708 -6.85 2.14 23.86
CA GLY A 708 -5.90 3.21 24.16
C GLY A 708 -5.35 3.10 25.58
N CYS A 709 -5.27 4.23 26.30
CA CYS A 709 -4.91 4.25 27.73
C CYS A 709 -6.10 4.03 28.69
N TRP A 710 -7.34 3.90 28.20
CA TRP A 710 -8.56 3.90 29.02
C TRP A 710 -9.09 2.50 29.36
N LEU A 711 -8.24 1.46 29.29
CA LEU A 711 -8.59 0.08 29.69
C LEU A 711 -9.16 0.00 31.12
N GLU A 712 -8.59 0.77 32.06
CA GLU A 712 -9.07 0.83 33.44
C GLU A 712 -10.54 1.27 33.52
N LEU A 713 -10.95 2.24 32.71
CA LEU A 713 -12.34 2.70 32.64
C LEU A 713 -13.26 1.61 32.07
N LEU A 714 -12.85 0.89 31.02
CA LEU A 714 -13.64 -0.21 30.46
C LEU A 714 -13.88 -1.33 31.49
N LEU A 715 -12.88 -1.60 32.34
CA LEU A 715 -12.97 -2.54 33.46
C LEU A 715 -13.84 -2.07 34.63
N MET A 716 -14.41 -0.86 34.56
CA MET A 716 -15.46 -0.39 35.49
C MET A 716 -16.88 -0.54 34.93
N ILE A 717 -17.04 -0.76 33.61
CA ILE A 717 -18.37 -0.92 32.98
C ILE A 717 -19.17 -2.07 33.64
N PRO A 718 -18.61 -3.26 33.92
CA PRO A 718 -19.35 -4.33 34.59
C PRO A 718 -19.86 -3.93 35.98
N CYS A 719 -19.06 -3.21 36.77
CA CYS A 719 -19.45 -2.75 38.10
C CYS A 719 -20.58 -1.72 38.07
N ILE A 720 -20.56 -0.81 37.09
CA ILE A 720 -21.64 0.17 36.88
C ILE A 720 -22.90 -0.55 36.38
N PHE A 721 -22.75 -1.53 35.48
CA PHE A 721 -23.85 -2.37 35.00
C PHE A 721 -24.53 -3.11 36.16
N ASP A 722 -23.77 -3.79 37.01
CA ASP A 722 -24.32 -4.54 38.14
C ASP A 722 -24.97 -3.65 39.20
N LEU A 723 -24.44 -2.44 39.44
CA LEU A 723 -25.11 -1.43 40.25
C LEU A 723 -26.47 -1.09 39.63
N GLY A 724 -26.51 -0.60 38.39
CA GLY A 724 -27.76 -0.23 37.72
C GLY A 724 -28.77 -1.37 37.59
N ARG A 725 -28.32 -2.62 37.38
CA ARG A 725 -29.13 -3.84 37.40
C ARG A 725 -29.90 -4.00 38.71
N GLN A 726 -29.24 -3.84 39.86
CA GLN A 726 -29.87 -3.97 41.18
C GLN A 726 -30.99 -2.93 41.38
N TRP A 727 -30.78 -1.71 40.88
CA TRP A 727 -31.76 -0.62 40.91
C TRP A 727 -32.97 -0.85 39.98
N MET A 728 -32.75 -1.40 38.79
CA MET A 728 -33.77 -1.47 37.75
C MET A 728 -34.58 -2.78 37.74
N MET A 729 -34.13 -3.83 38.43
CA MET A 729 -34.86 -5.11 38.56
C MET A 729 -35.98 -5.11 39.63
N LEU A 730 -36.14 -4.03 40.41
CA LEU A 730 -37.12 -3.96 41.51
C LEU A 730 -38.45 -3.35 41.05
N ASP A 731 -39.41 -4.23 40.73
CA ASP A 731 -40.77 -3.85 40.31
C ASP A 731 -41.53 -3.00 41.37
N GLY A 732 -41.92 -1.78 40.98
CA GLY A 732 -43.11 -1.10 41.49
C GLY A 732 -43.02 -0.38 42.84
N GLN A 733 -41.87 -0.35 43.53
CA GLN A 733 -41.67 0.49 44.73
C GLN A 733 -40.31 1.21 44.69
N PRO A 734 -40.25 2.54 44.92
CA PRO A 734 -38.98 3.25 45.03
C PRO A 734 -38.30 2.92 46.37
N THR A 735 -37.43 1.92 46.36
CA THR A 735 -36.52 1.65 47.48
C THR A 735 -35.47 2.75 47.57
N MET A 736 -35.28 3.30 48.77
CA MET A 736 -34.17 4.22 49.04
C MET A 736 -32.82 3.48 48.89
N PRO A 737 -31.74 4.18 48.52
CA PRO A 737 -30.40 3.59 48.51
C PRO A 737 -30.04 2.97 49.86
N THR A 738 -29.39 1.81 49.85
CA THR A 738 -28.64 1.36 51.02
C THR A 738 -27.39 2.23 51.20
N ALA A 739 -26.78 2.17 52.39
CA ALA A 739 -25.51 2.83 52.63
C ALA A 739 -24.39 2.28 51.74
N ASP A 740 -24.48 0.99 51.38
CA ASP A 740 -23.49 0.31 50.54
C ASP A 740 -23.63 0.71 49.06
N ASP A 741 -24.85 0.96 48.57
CA ASP A 741 -25.06 1.49 47.20
C ASP A 741 -24.49 2.90 47.05
N ILE A 742 -24.70 3.76 48.05
CA ILE A 742 -24.14 5.13 48.07
C ILE A 742 -22.62 5.07 48.14
N ALA A 743 -22.06 4.17 48.96
CA ALA A 743 -20.62 3.97 49.06
C ALA A 743 -20.02 3.44 47.75
N MET A 744 -20.70 2.52 47.06
CA MET A 744 -20.29 1.98 45.77
C MET A 744 -20.34 3.05 44.68
N PHE A 745 -21.46 3.78 44.55
CA PHE A 745 -21.61 4.90 43.61
C PHE A 745 -20.52 5.96 43.83
N GLY A 746 -20.32 6.41 45.08
CA GLY A 746 -19.30 7.40 45.41
C GLY A 746 -17.86 6.90 45.20
N SER A 747 -17.61 5.61 45.39
CA SER A 747 -16.34 4.96 45.08
C SER A 747 -16.06 4.92 43.58
N LEU A 748 -17.04 4.48 42.78
CA LEU A 748 -16.94 4.46 41.31
C LEU A 748 -16.77 5.88 40.74
N GLN A 749 -17.58 6.84 41.20
CA GLN A 749 -17.45 8.26 40.82
C GLN A 749 -16.05 8.80 41.17
N SER A 750 -15.57 8.55 42.39
CA SER A 750 -14.24 9.02 42.81
C SER A 750 -13.09 8.30 42.12
N GLN A 751 -13.28 7.11 41.55
CA GLN A 751 -12.29 6.45 40.72
C GLN A 751 -12.28 7.07 39.32
N ILE A 752 -13.43 7.16 38.64
CA ILE A 752 -13.55 7.77 37.30
C ILE A 752 -13.05 9.22 37.32
N MET A 753 -13.38 10.03 38.33
CA MET A 753 -12.92 11.42 38.43
C MET A 753 -11.43 11.58 38.78
N ARG A 754 -10.77 10.56 39.34
CA ARG A 754 -9.32 10.57 39.61
C ARG A 754 -8.51 10.01 38.45
N TRP A 755 -9.12 9.19 37.60
CA TRP A 755 -8.48 8.66 36.41
C TRP A 755 -7.98 9.79 35.49
N ASN A 756 -6.85 9.55 34.85
CA ASN A 756 -6.19 10.52 33.99
C ASN A 756 -5.46 9.77 32.87
N PRO A 757 -5.51 10.23 31.60
CA PRO A 757 -4.65 9.67 30.55
C PRO A 757 -3.17 9.77 30.95
N PHE A 758 -2.33 8.81 30.55
CA PHE A 758 -0.90 8.89 30.84
C PHE A 758 -0.26 10.11 30.16
N SER A 759 0.76 10.70 30.78
CA SER A 759 1.37 11.96 30.32
C SER A 759 2.18 11.86 29.02
N PHE A 760 2.39 10.64 28.51
CA PHE A 760 3.20 10.35 27.32
C PHE A 760 2.38 10.00 26.06
N VAL A 761 1.05 9.87 26.16
CA VAL A 761 0.20 9.56 25.00
C VAL A 761 -0.01 10.77 24.09
N THR A 762 -0.41 10.55 22.84
CA THR A 762 -0.65 11.65 21.88
C THR A 762 -1.87 12.50 22.30
N PRO A 763 -2.00 13.75 21.81
CA PRO A 763 -3.17 14.59 22.09
C PRO A 763 -4.50 13.93 21.74
N GLU A 764 -4.54 13.14 20.67
CA GLU A 764 -5.73 12.42 20.20
C GLU A 764 -6.14 11.33 21.19
N VAL A 765 -5.18 10.53 21.68
CA VAL A 765 -5.40 9.49 22.69
C VAL A 765 -5.80 10.11 24.04
N PHE A 766 -5.20 11.25 24.39
CA PHE A 766 -5.56 12.01 25.59
C PHE A 766 -7.02 12.50 25.52
N LEU A 767 -7.41 13.12 24.40
CA LEU A 767 -8.78 13.61 24.18
C LEU A 767 -9.79 12.45 24.14
N ALA A 768 -9.49 11.35 23.44
CA ALA A 768 -10.33 10.15 23.42
C ALA A 768 -10.53 9.57 24.82
N GLY A 769 -9.46 9.48 25.62
CA GLY A 769 -9.53 9.08 27.03
C GLY A 769 -10.43 9.99 27.87
N ARG A 770 -10.39 11.32 27.66
CA ARG A 770 -11.32 12.26 28.32
C ARG A 770 -12.76 12.09 27.86
N VAL A 771 -13.02 11.83 26.58
CA VAL A 771 -14.36 11.53 26.07
C VAL A 771 -14.92 10.24 26.73
N PHE A 772 -14.10 9.19 26.84
CA PHE A 772 -14.47 7.99 27.60
C PHE A 772 -14.72 8.28 29.09
N GLN A 773 -13.87 9.09 29.74
CA GLN A 773 -14.06 9.48 31.15
C GLN A 773 -15.42 10.14 31.40
N GLN A 774 -15.84 11.07 30.53
CA GLN A 774 -17.14 11.74 30.66
C GLN A 774 -18.32 10.82 30.34
N ALA A 775 -18.20 9.95 29.32
CA ALA A 775 -19.21 8.93 29.03
C ALA A 775 -19.39 7.96 30.22
N MET A 776 -18.31 7.57 30.89
CA MET A 776 -18.35 6.73 32.09
C MET A 776 -19.05 7.42 33.26
N LEU A 777 -18.83 8.73 33.46
CA LEU A 777 -19.58 9.52 34.44
C LEU A 777 -21.07 9.58 34.08
N LEU A 778 -21.43 9.81 32.82
CA LEU A 778 -22.83 9.81 32.37
C LEU A 778 -23.50 8.45 32.56
N TYR A 779 -22.82 7.35 32.25
CA TYR A 779 -23.34 6.00 32.42
C TYR A 779 -23.62 5.69 33.91
N LEU A 780 -22.72 6.10 34.81
CA LEU A 780 -22.92 6.02 36.26
C LEU A 780 -24.05 6.95 36.76
N TYR A 781 -24.04 8.23 36.39
CA TYR A 781 -25.02 9.21 36.88
C TYR A 781 -26.46 8.89 36.46
N THR A 782 -26.64 8.26 35.29
CA THR A 782 -27.95 7.85 34.78
C THR A 782 -28.44 6.50 35.33
N CYS A 783 -27.59 5.71 36.02
CA CYS A 783 -28.01 4.42 36.58
C CYS A 783 -29.06 4.54 37.69
N LEU A 784 -29.15 5.72 38.33
CA LEU A 784 -30.10 6.03 39.41
C LEU A 784 -31.49 6.48 38.92
N GLY A 785 -31.71 6.51 37.59
CA GLY A 785 -33.01 6.61 36.91
C GLY A 785 -34.08 7.48 37.59
N SER A 786 -34.88 6.84 38.45
CA SER A 786 -36.07 7.41 39.12
C SER A 786 -35.79 8.59 40.07
N PHE A 787 -34.56 8.80 40.54
CA PHE A 787 -34.26 9.82 41.55
C PHE A 787 -33.88 11.21 40.97
N SER A 788 -33.54 11.29 39.68
CA SER A 788 -32.79 12.43 39.14
C SER A 788 -33.64 13.56 38.54
N ARG A 789 -34.92 13.32 38.22
CA ARG A 789 -35.77 14.25 37.44
C ARG A 789 -36.46 15.32 38.28
N THR A 790 -35.69 16.04 39.07
CA THR A 790 -36.06 17.37 39.58
C THR A 790 -35.30 18.41 38.76
N GLU A 791 -36.01 19.35 38.14
CA GLU A 791 -35.43 20.25 37.11
C GLU A 791 -34.25 21.09 37.64
N ASP A 792 -34.27 21.45 38.94
CA ASP A 792 -33.20 22.19 39.63
C ASP A 792 -32.26 21.28 40.48
N GLY A 793 -32.24 19.96 40.24
CA GLY A 793 -31.50 19.00 41.07
C GLY A 793 -29.98 18.96 40.81
N MET A 794 -29.16 18.82 41.87
CA MET A 794 -27.69 18.72 41.73
C MET A 794 -27.23 17.59 40.80
N HIS A 795 -27.97 16.48 40.72
CA HIS A 795 -27.68 15.38 39.78
C HIS A 795 -27.84 15.79 38.31
N GLN A 796 -28.82 16.64 37.97
CA GLN A 796 -28.98 17.15 36.62
C GLN A 796 -27.82 18.09 36.26
N GLY A 797 -27.33 18.88 37.22
CA GLY A 797 -26.10 19.68 37.07
C GLY A 797 -24.89 18.82 36.70
N LEU A 798 -24.66 17.70 37.41
CA LEU A 798 -23.56 16.77 37.12
C LEU A 798 -23.66 16.15 35.71
N ILE A 799 -24.87 15.78 35.27
CA ILE A 799 -25.14 15.26 33.92
C ILE A 799 -24.83 16.34 32.87
N ASN A 800 -25.35 17.56 33.05
CA ASN A 800 -25.15 18.66 32.11
C ASN A 800 -23.67 19.07 31.99
N THR A 801 -22.91 19.04 33.10
CA THR A 801 -21.45 19.24 33.09
C THR A 801 -20.74 18.17 32.27
N ALA A 802 -21.04 16.88 32.52
CA ALA A 802 -20.38 15.79 31.80
C ALA A 802 -20.72 15.77 30.29
N ILE A 803 -21.95 16.11 29.89
CA ILE A 803 -22.32 16.36 28.48
C ILE A 803 -21.46 17.50 27.90
N THR A 804 -21.38 18.63 28.60
CA THR A 804 -20.66 19.82 28.12
C THR A 804 -19.17 19.55 27.95
N GLU A 805 -18.54 18.86 28.91
CA GLU A 805 -17.13 18.46 28.81
C GLU A 805 -16.92 17.43 27.70
N ALA A 806 -17.77 16.40 27.58
CA ALA A 806 -17.68 15.42 26.50
C ALA A 806 -17.78 16.06 25.09
N MET A 807 -18.77 16.92 24.87
CA MET A 807 -18.94 17.65 23.62
C MET A 807 -17.76 18.61 23.37
N SER A 808 -17.20 19.24 24.41
CA SER A 808 -16.01 20.08 24.29
C SER A 808 -14.78 19.29 23.85
N TYR A 809 -14.54 18.08 24.39
CA TYR A 809 -13.43 17.22 23.98
C TYR A 809 -13.64 16.63 22.57
N LEU A 810 -14.87 16.24 22.23
CA LEU A 810 -15.22 15.80 20.87
C LEU A 810 -14.98 16.93 19.86
N ASN A 811 -15.36 18.18 20.15
CA ASN A 811 -15.17 19.31 19.24
C ASN A 811 -13.69 19.77 19.13
N GLN A 812 -12.82 19.41 20.07
CA GLN A 812 -11.36 19.59 19.96
C GLN A 812 -10.69 18.49 19.11
N LEU A 813 -11.29 17.31 19.05
CA LEU A 813 -10.76 16.16 18.31
C LEU A 813 -11.32 16.13 16.88
N SER A 814 -10.46 16.15 15.85
CA SER A 814 -10.93 16.02 14.45
C SER A 814 -11.77 14.76 14.26
N ALA A 815 -12.88 14.86 13.51
CA ALA A 815 -13.73 13.72 13.17
C ALA A 815 -13.05 12.73 12.20
N THR A 816 -11.99 13.15 11.50
CA THR A 816 -11.20 12.31 10.59
C THR A 816 -10.01 11.64 11.25
N ALA A 817 -9.68 11.96 12.51
CA ALA A 817 -8.54 11.36 13.22
C ALA A 817 -8.80 9.87 13.51
N ARG A 818 -7.83 9.00 13.21
CA ARG A 818 -7.92 7.52 13.32
C ARG A 818 -8.50 6.99 14.64
N ILE A 819 -8.27 7.70 15.74
CA ILE A 819 -8.77 7.39 17.09
C ILE A 819 -10.31 7.29 17.17
N ASN A 820 -11.04 7.92 16.24
CA ASN A 820 -12.51 7.90 16.21
C ASN A 820 -13.10 6.51 15.91
N SER A 821 -12.32 5.58 15.33
CA SER A 821 -12.71 4.18 15.15
C SER A 821 -13.26 3.53 16.44
N GLY A 822 -12.60 3.76 17.57
CA GLY A 822 -13.00 3.26 18.89
C GLY A 822 -13.94 4.18 19.70
N LEU A 823 -14.54 5.22 19.09
CA LEU A 823 -15.38 6.20 19.81
C LEU A 823 -16.89 5.97 19.68
N CYS A 824 -17.35 4.91 19.01
CA CYS A 824 -18.79 4.62 18.89
C CYS A 824 -19.50 4.48 20.25
N TRP A 825 -18.89 3.80 21.23
CA TRP A 825 -19.50 3.62 22.56
C TRP A 825 -19.70 4.93 23.34
N PRO A 826 -18.66 5.77 23.57
CA PRO A 826 -18.87 7.00 24.33
C PRO A 826 -19.71 8.03 23.55
N ILE A 827 -19.67 8.04 22.21
CA ILE A 827 -20.57 8.88 21.39
C ILE A 827 -22.03 8.42 21.55
N ALA A 828 -22.31 7.11 21.60
CA ALA A 828 -23.65 6.60 21.86
C ALA A 828 -24.15 6.97 23.27
N VAL A 829 -23.29 6.84 24.30
CA VAL A 829 -23.62 7.22 25.68
C VAL A 829 -23.94 8.73 25.78
N VAL A 830 -23.04 9.60 25.31
CA VAL A 830 -23.23 11.06 25.33
C VAL A 830 -24.45 11.45 24.49
N GLY A 831 -24.54 10.92 23.26
CA GLY A 831 -25.62 11.17 22.32
C GLY A 831 -27.00 10.81 22.87
N SER A 832 -27.12 9.70 23.59
CA SER A 832 -28.38 9.26 24.21
C SER A 832 -28.92 10.21 25.29
N CYS A 833 -28.09 11.12 25.81
CA CYS A 833 -28.47 12.14 26.78
C CYS A 833 -28.74 13.52 26.15
N LEU A 834 -28.56 13.71 24.84
CA LEU A 834 -28.73 15.01 24.18
C LEU A 834 -30.20 15.31 23.88
N TYR A 835 -30.67 16.45 24.40
CA TYR A 835 -31.98 17.04 24.11
C TYR A 835 -31.88 18.37 23.34
N ASP A 836 -30.68 18.91 23.18
CA ASP A 836 -30.42 20.15 22.42
C ASP A 836 -30.15 19.86 20.95
N ILE A 837 -30.83 20.58 20.05
CA ILE A 837 -30.81 20.30 18.61
C ILE A 837 -29.43 20.64 18.00
N GLU A 838 -28.76 21.71 18.46
CA GLU A 838 -27.43 22.07 17.94
C GLU A 838 -26.37 21.04 18.34
N GLN A 839 -26.48 20.46 19.54
CA GLN A 839 -25.62 19.36 19.99
C GLN A 839 -25.92 18.04 19.25
N GLN A 840 -27.19 17.75 18.95
CA GLN A 840 -27.58 16.60 18.12
C GLN A 840 -27.05 16.75 16.68
N ASP A 841 -27.16 17.94 16.08
CA ASP A 841 -26.59 18.25 14.76
C ASP A 841 -25.06 18.09 14.73
N GLN A 842 -24.35 18.50 15.79
CA GLN A 842 -22.90 18.29 15.91
C GLN A 842 -22.52 16.80 15.90
N LEU A 843 -23.23 15.95 16.66
CA LEU A 843 -22.97 14.49 16.62
C LEU A 843 -23.39 13.84 15.31
N ARG A 844 -24.50 14.28 14.70
CA ARG A 844 -24.97 13.85 13.38
C ARG A 844 -23.93 14.14 12.31
N GLN A 845 -23.39 15.36 12.28
CA GLN A 845 -22.29 15.74 11.38
C GLN A 845 -21.04 14.90 11.66
N ARG A 846 -20.63 14.76 12.93
CA ARG A 846 -19.44 13.98 13.31
C ARG A 846 -19.53 12.54 12.83
N LEU A 847 -20.61 11.83 13.17
CA LEU A 847 -20.80 10.43 12.78
C LEU A 847 -20.89 10.27 11.25
N THR A 848 -21.47 11.25 10.54
CA THR A 848 -21.47 11.27 9.07
C THR A 848 -20.05 11.37 8.52
N THR A 849 -19.22 12.28 9.05
CA THR A 849 -17.80 12.40 8.66
C THR A 849 -17.00 11.15 9.02
N MET A 850 -17.24 10.53 10.18
CA MET A 850 -16.61 9.28 10.57
C MET A 850 -16.96 8.15 9.58
N VAL A 851 -18.24 7.97 9.24
CA VAL A 851 -18.69 6.99 8.22
C VAL A 851 -17.99 7.22 6.87
N SER A 852 -17.89 8.46 6.40
CA SER A 852 -17.22 8.77 5.12
C SER A 852 -15.69 8.61 5.17
N THR A 853 -15.08 8.66 6.36
CA THR A 853 -13.62 8.50 6.51
C THR A 853 -13.22 7.04 6.68
N PHE A 854 -13.90 6.31 7.56
CA PHE A 854 -13.47 4.98 8.00
C PHE A 854 -14.24 3.82 7.37
N GLY A 855 -15.38 4.06 6.73
CA GLY A 855 -16.14 3.01 6.04
C GLY A 855 -16.67 1.89 6.96
N LEU A 856 -16.82 2.14 8.27
CA LEU A 856 -17.29 1.14 9.23
C LEU A 856 -18.79 1.25 9.50
N GLY A 857 -19.51 0.13 9.37
CA GLY A 857 -20.96 0.09 9.54
C GLY A 857 -21.45 0.46 10.94
N ASN A 858 -20.72 0.08 12.00
CA ASN A 858 -21.04 0.43 13.40
C ASN A 858 -21.28 1.94 13.60
N MET A 859 -20.56 2.82 12.89
CA MET A 859 -20.72 4.28 12.96
C MET A 859 -22.06 4.74 12.37
N GLN A 860 -22.46 4.20 11.22
CA GLN A 860 -23.75 4.51 10.59
C GLN A 860 -24.90 3.97 11.44
N ARG A 861 -24.75 2.76 12.01
CA ARG A 861 -25.77 2.19 12.90
C ARG A 861 -25.86 2.93 14.22
N THR A 862 -24.75 3.42 14.77
CA THR A 862 -24.74 4.29 15.96
C THR A 862 -25.52 5.58 15.71
N LEU A 863 -25.35 6.22 14.54
CA LEU A 863 -26.17 7.37 14.16
C LEU A 863 -27.65 6.99 14.05
N LEU A 864 -27.98 5.91 13.33
CA LEU A 864 -29.36 5.43 13.19
C LEU A 864 -30.04 5.17 14.54
N LEU A 865 -29.34 4.59 15.51
CA LEU A 865 -29.84 4.42 16.87
C LEU A 865 -30.13 5.77 17.53
N LEU A 866 -29.18 6.71 17.49
CA LEU A 866 -29.33 8.03 18.08
C LEU A 866 -30.50 8.83 17.48
N GLU A 867 -30.71 8.77 16.16
CA GLU A 867 -31.88 9.39 15.50
C GLU A 867 -33.22 8.88 16.04
N ASN A 868 -33.30 7.60 16.42
CA ASN A 868 -34.51 7.05 17.06
C ASN A 868 -34.58 7.47 18.55
N MET A 869 -33.46 7.47 19.28
CA MET A 869 -33.42 7.91 20.68
C MET A 869 -33.76 9.39 20.87
N TRP A 870 -33.38 10.26 19.93
CA TRP A 870 -33.74 11.69 19.95
C TRP A 870 -35.23 11.95 19.67
N GLN A 871 -35.99 10.93 19.25
CA GLN A 871 -37.45 10.96 19.11
C GLN A 871 -38.19 10.36 20.32
N MET A 872 -37.47 9.74 21.27
CA MET A 872 -38.07 9.18 22.49
C MET A 872 -38.51 10.28 23.46
N PRO A 873 -39.49 10.02 24.34
CA PRO A 873 -39.83 10.93 25.43
C PRO A 873 -38.61 11.26 26.29
N LEU A 874 -38.51 12.50 26.78
CA LEU A 874 -37.38 12.94 27.60
C LEU A 874 -37.22 12.10 28.88
N ASP A 875 -38.30 11.51 29.40
CA ASP A 875 -38.30 10.56 30.51
C ASP A 875 -37.65 9.21 30.19
N GLU A 876 -37.58 8.82 28.91
CA GLU A 876 -36.90 7.61 28.42
C GLU A 876 -35.49 7.86 27.85
N ALA A 877 -35.04 9.12 27.72
CA ALA A 877 -33.67 9.44 27.27
C ALA A 877 -32.57 8.90 28.22
N GLY A 878 -31.40 8.58 27.66
CA GLY A 878 -30.21 8.11 28.38
C GLY A 878 -29.76 6.67 28.05
N PRO A 879 -28.51 6.31 28.42
CA PRO A 879 -27.85 5.11 27.90
C PRO A 879 -28.50 3.79 28.33
N TRP A 880 -29.19 3.78 29.47
CA TRP A 880 -29.89 2.60 30.00
C TRP A 880 -31.13 2.19 29.20
N ASN A 881 -31.55 2.99 28.21
CA ASN A 881 -32.61 2.63 27.27
C ASN A 881 -32.09 2.34 25.86
N ILE A 882 -30.77 2.35 25.62
CA ILE A 882 -30.16 1.93 24.34
C ILE A 882 -30.63 0.54 23.92
N CYS A 883 -30.53 -0.47 24.80
CA CYS A 883 -30.99 -1.83 24.49
C CYS A 883 -32.51 -1.88 24.17
N ARG A 884 -33.33 -1.02 24.79
CA ARG A 884 -34.78 -0.95 24.49
C ARG A 884 -35.04 -0.31 23.13
N ALA A 885 -34.34 0.77 22.79
CA ALA A 885 -34.40 1.36 21.46
C ALA A 885 -33.94 0.35 20.38
N MET A 886 -32.86 -0.42 20.64
CA MET A 886 -32.46 -1.52 19.76
C MET A 886 -33.56 -2.56 19.57
N GLN A 887 -34.23 -3.00 20.64
CA GLN A 887 -35.34 -3.96 20.56
C GLN A 887 -36.58 -3.38 19.84
N GLN A 888 -36.96 -2.13 20.13
CA GLN A 888 -38.12 -1.48 19.53
C GLN A 888 -37.94 -1.26 18.02
N HIS A 889 -36.73 -0.88 17.59
CA HIS A 889 -36.42 -0.54 16.20
C HIS A 889 -35.71 -1.66 15.42
N GLN A 890 -35.46 -2.82 16.06
CA GLN A 890 -34.81 -4.00 15.48
C GLN A 890 -33.37 -3.74 14.98
N ILE A 891 -32.56 -3.02 15.79
CA ILE A 891 -31.20 -2.56 15.44
C ILE A 891 -30.15 -3.02 16.48
N TRP A 892 -29.95 -4.33 16.62
CA TRP A 892 -28.97 -4.91 17.55
C TRP A 892 -27.55 -4.79 17.01
N ILE A 893 -26.84 -3.75 17.48
CA ILE A 893 -25.54 -3.35 16.97
C ILE A 893 -24.44 -3.45 18.04
N SER A 894 -23.20 -3.45 17.58
CA SER A 894 -22.01 -3.28 18.40
C SER A 894 -21.53 -1.84 18.40
N PHE A 895 -20.90 -1.44 19.51
CA PHE A 895 -20.14 -0.19 19.63
C PHE A 895 -18.62 -0.42 19.72
N ALA A 896 -18.19 -1.68 19.54
CA ALA A 896 -16.79 -2.05 19.36
C ALA A 896 -16.29 -1.63 17.97
#